data_AF-A0A1F9H8V0-F1
#
_entry.id   AF-A0A1F9H8V0-F1
#
_cell.length_a   1.000
_cell.length_b   1.000
_cell.length_c   1.000
_cell.angle_alpha   90.00
_cell.angle_beta   90.00
_cell.angle_gamma   90.00
#
_symmetry.space_group_name_H-M   'P 1'
#
loop_
_entity.id
_entity.type
_entity.pdbx_description
1 polymer ?
#
loop_
_entity_poly.entity_id
_entity_poly.type
_entity_poly.pdbx_seq_one_letter_code
_entity_poly.pdbx_strand_id
1 'polypeptide(L)'
;MADQDNQEGEENPEAVLAPAQKSSEEYPRLEPITGPHEGLIFALPRGETLIGRSRQKAHLRLEDTSVSRLHARIMVDEGGVIISDFGSRNGTMVHGKIIRNQQEQKLVHLDQIKVGIYSFRYVERPYTDEEANAHDAQILETTSQQSEDPHTVEPSVNGIQDKGLPTEVLPPEDSEHSLVLFEQKKGGEEKVGVGLRYLFIAICLVSGLTGLIYYLVSGDEKKEKETSEVALVDDENIPEEIIPEEAPQEEAPKVEVPQEKVLPALPVPAAEVPVVAQDGQIQGKEAQAGQVQEHALPSEVSPQTVVKSVSGKTFPAFLDITSEPLPARVLFEDRVLGNTPLKSHVDLVASQSYTLVAEFELRDLRDSYQVKVPFVADPLKEVFSFPIKGEIGMIKINKLPRHVHFYLEGYYAYDQFKANPVKLADIIYGKPIFVPFGHYIIELREKTQIGDSQTFVDEIRYKREFDVNEERKAVELSILDRDLQHFPAKITSEPNRAILYLDEQKLGETPYEGEMPLGVHELKLVSEGFFDYKAPLEMRMNTPFETKITMKTSRVGEFINKAKELRLAAQYNEAINQLIEGLKLDPSDKEKSQIHLFLGDSYYMMNNFDQASVYFEQAKINLEFYYRAQLGLARVNNALGKKNEALSVLIEVMLNTKETEPLAGEARSLFKQLSPLKSVIFITTEPSAATVFINSRAVSQKTPMILSELSLGNYLIEIQKQGYQTQQVKKNLKLTEFVSVQVTLTPEKL
;
A
#
# COMPACT_ATOMS: atom_id res chain seq x y z
N MET A 1 -37.41 -53.81 -29.31
CA MET A 1 -37.91 -52.85 -30.32
C MET A 1 -38.88 -51.96 -29.55
N ALA A 2 -38.42 -51.00 -28.75
CA ALA A 2 -37.26 -50.12 -28.91
C ALA A 2 -37.44 -49.13 -30.07
N ASP A 3 -37.62 -47.87 -29.69
CA ASP A 3 -36.88 -46.72 -30.22
C ASP A 3 -36.34 -45.94 -29.02
N GLN A 4 -35.29 -45.15 -29.22
CA GLN A 4 -34.45 -44.62 -28.13
C GLN A 4 -34.59 -43.11 -27.93
N ASP A 5 -34.12 -42.73 -26.75
CA ASP A 5 -33.84 -41.39 -26.26
C ASP A 5 -33.35 -40.40 -27.33
N ASN A 6 -34.00 -39.23 -27.38
CA ASN A 6 -33.24 -37.98 -27.43
C ASN A 6 -34.02 -36.83 -26.75
N GLN A 7 -33.67 -36.53 -25.51
CA GLN A 7 -33.95 -35.25 -24.88
C GLN A 7 -32.63 -34.72 -24.32
N GLU A 8 -32.05 -33.75 -25.02
CA GLU A 8 -30.86 -33.04 -24.59
C GLU A 8 -31.18 -32.29 -23.30
N GLY A 9 -30.59 -32.71 -22.18
CA GLY A 9 -30.71 -31.99 -20.92
C GLY A 9 -29.85 -30.73 -20.95
N GLU A 10 -30.40 -29.59 -20.54
CA GLU A 10 -29.58 -28.41 -20.24
C GLU A 10 -28.66 -28.74 -19.06
N GLU A 11 -27.38 -28.97 -19.34
CA GLU A 11 -26.35 -29.12 -18.30
C GLU A 11 -26.23 -27.80 -17.51
N ASN A 12 -26.92 -27.74 -16.37
CA ASN A 12 -26.75 -26.67 -15.40
C ASN A 12 -25.33 -26.75 -14.81
N PRO A 13 -24.44 -25.78 -15.10
CA PRO A 13 -23.05 -25.84 -14.67
C PRO A 13 -22.93 -25.80 -13.13
N GLU A 14 -21.83 -26.35 -12.64
CA GLU A 14 -21.70 -26.84 -11.27
C GLU A 14 -21.77 -25.74 -10.19
N ALA A 15 -21.96 -26.19 -8.95
CA ALA A 15 -22.26 -25.33 -7.82
C ALA A 15 -21.17 -24.28 -7.56
N VAL A 16 -21.61 -23.05 -7.28
CA VAL A 16 -20.74 -22.04 -6.65
C VAL A 16 -20.27 -22.60 -5.31
N LEU A 17 -18.94 -22.66 -5.12
CA LEU A 17 -18.30 -23.15 -3.90
C LEU A 17 -18.72 -22.28 -2.72
N ALA A 18 -19.63 -22.81 -1.91
CA ALA A 18 -20.11 -22.15 -0.71
C ALA A 18 -19.01 -22.14 0.36
N PRO A 19 -18.71 -20.99 0.99
CA PRO A 19 -17.69 -20.93 2.03
C PRO A 19 -18.08 -21.74 3.27
N ALA A 20 -17.23 -22.67 3.68
CA ALA A 20 -17.42 -23.48 4.87
C ALA A 20 -16.95 -22.74 6.14
N GLN A 21 -17.64 -22.96 7.26
CA GLN A 21 -17.21 -22.46 8.57
C GLN A 21 -16.22 -23.41 9.23
N LYS A 22 -14.91 -23.13 9.06
CA LYS A 22 -13.76 -23.53 9.91
C LYS A 22 -13.62 -25.00 10.38
N SER A 23 -14.38 -25.95 9.85
CA SER A 23 -14.50 -27.32 10.39
C SER A 23 -14.65 -28.43 9.33
N SER A 24 -14.31 -28.15 8.06
CA SER A 24 -14.16 -29.17 7.03
C SER A 24 -12.72 -29.68 6.98
N GLU A 25 -12.49 -30.95 7.32
CA GLU A 25 -11.21 -31.65 7.12
C GLU A 25 -10.91 -31.99 5.65
N GLU A 26 -11.64 -31.39 4.72
CA GLU A 26 -11.51 -31.60 3.28
C GLU A 26 -10.28 -30.88 2.74
N TYR A 27 -9.41 -31.64 2.06
CA TYR A 27 -8.22 -31.17 1.35
C TYR A 27 -8.22 -31.76 -0.07
N PRO A 28 -7.61 -31.10 -1.07
CA PRO A 28 -6.99 -29.77 -1.00
C PRO A 28 -8.00 -28.64 -0.83
N ARG A 29 -7.56 -27.48 -0.33
CA ARG A 29 -8.41 -26.31 -0.07
C ARG A 29 -7.67 -24.97 -0.21
N LEU A 30 -8.43 -23.88 -0.31
CA LEU A 30 -7.94 -22.50 -0.20
C LEU A 30 -8.43 -21.86 1.12
N GLU A 31 -7.50 -21.22 1.82
CA GLU A 31 -7.74 -20.44 3.04
C GLU A 31 -7.44 -18.95 2.74
N PRO A 32 -8.43 -18.04 2.76
CA PRO A 32 -8.19 -16.63 2.46
C PRO A 32 -7.41 -15.95 3.59
N ILE A 33 -6.21 -15.46 3.26
CA ILE A 33 -5.28 -14.77 4.17
C ILE A 33 -5.70 -13.30 4.33
N THR A 34 -6.09 -12.65 3.23
CA THR A 34 -6.57 -11.26 3.23
C THR A 34 -7.64 -11.02 2.16
N GLY A 35 -8.51 -10.04 2.44
CA GLY A 35 -9.59 -9.60 1.57
C GLY A 35 -10.99 -10.00 2.08
N PRO A 36 -12.07 -9.68 1.35
CA PRO A 36 -13.45 -9.81 1.84
C PRO A 36 -13.93 -11.21 2.30
N HIS A 37 -13.12 -12.26 2.13
CA HIS A 37 -13.43 -13.66 2.48
C HIS A 37 -12.55 -14.20 3.63
N GLU A 38 -11.78 -13.36 4.32
CA GLU A 38 -10.90 -13.75 5.42
C GLU A 38 -11.59 -14.64 6.47
N GLY A 39 -10.92 -15.72 6.90
CA GLY A 39 -11.42 -16.68 7.88
C GLY A 39 -12.47 -17.70 7.38
N LEU A 40 -12.78 -17.70 6.08
CA LEU A 40 -13.58 -18.75 5.41
C LEU A 40 -12.68 -19.91 4.94
N ILE A 41 -13.28 -21.04 4.52
CA ILE A 41 -12.55 -22.15 3.86
C ILE A 41 -13.27 -22.52 2.57
N PHE A 42 -12.51 -22.77 1.51
CA PHE A 42 -13.00 -23.25 0.21
C PHE A 42 -12.31 -24.57 -0.16
N ALA A 43 -13.00 -25.70 -0.01
CA ALA A 43 -12.51 -26.99 -0.52
C ALA A 43 -12.36 -26.94 -2.05
N LEU A 44 -11.34 -27.62 -2.58
CA LEU A 44 -11.07 -27.74 -4.01
C LEU A 44 -11.45 -29.16 -4.46
N PRO A 45 -12.65 -29.38 -5.04
CA PRO A 45 -13.05 -30.70 -5.51
C PRO A 45 -12.18 -31.15 -6.69
N ARG A 46 -12.06 -32.48 -6.87
CA ARG A 46 -11.42 -33.09 -8.05
C ARG A 46 -12.14 -32.64 -9.32
N GLY A 47 -11.42 -32.09 -10.30
CA GLY A 47 -12.00 -31.44 -11.48
C GLY A 47 -11.56 -29.97 -11.63
N GLU A 48 -12.42 -29.13 -12.22
CA GLU A 48 -12.12 -27.73 -12.55
C GLU A 48 -12.80 -26.74 -11.57
N THR A 49 -12.01 -25.90 -10.91
CA THR A 49 -12.48 -24.77 -10.09
C THR A 49 -12.17 -23.46 -10.80
N LEU A 50 -13.20 -22.83 -11.38
CA LEU A 50 -13.09 -21.51 -12.01
C LEU A 50 -13.18 -20.38 -10.96
N ILE A 51 -12.21 -19.48 -10.95
CA ILE A 51 -12.10 -18.35 -10.02
C ILE A 51 -12.35 -17.04 -10.78
N GLY A 52 -13.23 -16.17 -10.27
CA GLY A 52 -13.48 -14.86 -10.88
C GLY A 52 -14.71 -14.14 -10.35
N ARG A 53 -15.01 -12.94 -10.87
CA ARG A 53 -16.19 -12.16 -10.44
C ARG A 53 -17.52 -12.57 -11.09
N SER A 54 -17.50 -13.47 -12.07
CA SER A 54 -18.71 -13.86 -12.83
C SER A 54 -19.69 -14.67 -11.98
N ARG A 55 -20.87 -14.08 -11.70
CA ARG A 55 -21.99 -14.78 -11.04
C ARG A 55 -22.55 -15.98 -11.82
N GLN A 56 -22.22 -16.11 -13.10
CA GLN A 56 -22.73 -17.16 -14.00
C GLN A 56 -21.68 -18.18 -14.44
N LYS A 57 -20.39 -17.98 -14.10
CA LYS A 57 -19.28 -18.81 -14.64
C LYS A 57 -18.12 -19.08 -13.67
N ALA A 58 -18.07 -18.47 -12.48
CA ALA A 58 -17.03 -18.74 -11.50
C ALA A 58 -17.58 -19.63 -10.39
N HIS A 59 -16.91 -20.77 -10.14
CA HIS A 59 -17.21 -21.67 -9.04
C HIS A 59 -16.77 -21.02 -7.71
N LEU A 60 -15.55 -20.45 -7.67
CA LEU A 60 -15.14 -19.53 -6.60
C LEU A 60 -15.37 -18.08 -7.02
N ARG A 61 -16.49 -17.51 -6.58
CA ARG A 61 -16.91 -16.15 -6.95
C ARG A 61 -16.28 -15.10 -6.04
N LEU A 62 -15.49 -14.18 -6.62
CA LEU A 62 -14.80 -13.09 -5.90
C LEU A 62 -15.33 -11.73 -6.36
N GLU A 63 -16.03 -11.00 -5.49
CA GLU A 63 -16.85 -9.83 -5.84
C GLU A 63 -16.09 -8.49 -5.87
N ASP A 64 -15.00 -8.39 -6.63
CA ASP A 64 -14.27 -7.12 -6.80
C ASP A 64 -13.93 -6.74 -8.27
N THR A 65 -13.76 -5.43 -8.49
CA THR A 65 -13.38 -4.79 -9.74
C THR A 65 -11.98 -5.11 -10.25
N SER A 66 -11.02 -5.45 -9.37
CA SER A 66 -9.69 -5.95 -9.74
C SER A 66 -9.69 -7.41 -10.21
N VAL A 67 -10.75 -8.16 -9.91
CA VAL A 67 -10.90 -9.56 -10.31
C VAL A 67 -11.60 -9.65 -11.66
N SER A 68 -11.04 -10.39 -12.61
CA SER A 68 -11.61 -10.58 -13.96
C SER A 68 -12.85 -11.50 -13.93
N ARG A 69 -13.71 -11.45 -14.97
CA ARG A 69 -14.99 -12.21 -14.98
C ARG A 69 -14.76 -13.70 -14.75
N LEU A 70 -13.85 -14.27 -15.55
CA LEU A 70 -13.01 -15.39 -15.19
C LEU A 70 -11.61 -14.80 -15.01
N HIS A 71 -10.85 -15.26 -14.01
CA HIS A 71 -9.55 -14.70 -13.64
C HIS A 71 -8.50 -15.80 -13.57
N ALA A 72 -8.78 -16.87 -12.84
CA ALA A 72 -7.91 -18.03 -12.75
C ALA A 72 -8.73 -19.32 -12.85
N ARG A 73 -8.05 -20.41 -13.18
CA ARG A 73 -8.57 -21.77 -13.10
C ARG A 73 -7.65 -22.58 -12.19
N ILE A 74 -8.21 -23.32 -11.26
CA ILE A 74 -7.53 -24.43 -10.58
C ILE A 74 -8.05 -25.75 -11.15
N MET A 75 -7.16 -26.72 -11.35
CA MET A 75 -7.45 -28.07 -11.80
C MET A 75 -6.84 -29.06 -10.79
N VAL A 76 -7.63 -30.02 -10.34
CA VAL A 76 -7.28 -31.01 -9.31
C VAL A 76 -7.41 -32.42 -9.89
N ASP A 77 -6.31 -33.16 -9.96
CA ASP A 77 -6.24 -34.54 -10.48
C ASP A 77 -5.34 -35.47 -9.64
N GLU A 78 -4.94 -36.62 -10.19
CA GLU A 78 -4.04 -37.58 -9.53
C GLU A 78 -2.54 -37.19 -9.62
N GLY A 79 -2.19 -36.22 -10.45
CA GLY A 79 -0.86 -35.61 -10.54
C GLY A 79 -0.67 -34.42 -9.57
N GLY A 80 -1.76 -33.86 -9.05
CA GLY A 80 -1.78 -32.86 -7.98
C GLY A 80 -2.77 -31.73 -8.25
N VAL A 81 -2.37 -30.49 -7.89
CA VAL A 81 -3.17 -29.29 -8.13
C VAL A 81 -2.39 -28.29 -8.97
N ILE A 82 -3.01 -27.79 -10.03
CA ILE A 82 -2.43 -26.84 -10.99
C ILE A 82 -3.32 -25.59 -11.07
N ILE A 83 -2.71 -24.41 -11.05
CA ILE A 83 -3.39 -23.14 -11.29
C ILE A 83 -2.94 -22.50 -12.62
N SER A 84 -3.87 -21.86 -13.33
CA SER A 84 -3.62 -21.12 -14.58
C SER A 84 -4.34 -19.77 -14.59
N ASP A 85 -3.71 -18.76 -15.18
CA ASP A 85 -4.35 -17.45 -15.40
C ASP A 85 -5.26 -17.48 -16.64
N PHE A 86 -6.54 -17.17 -16.45
CA PHE A 86 -7.58 -17.28 -17.48
C PHE A 86 -7.68 -16.02 -18.36
N GLY A 87 -6.53 -15.42 -18.70
CA GLY A 87 -6.45 -14.16 -19.46
C GLY A 87 -6.90 -12.96 -18.64
N SER A 88 -6.49 -12.88 -17.38
CA SER A 88 -6.95 -11.84 -16.46
C SER A 88 -6.26 -10.49 -16.71
N ARG A 89 -6.95 -9.40 -16.38
CA ARG A 89 -6.44 -8.03 -16.55
C ARG A 89 -5.16 -7.74 -15.76
N ASN A 90 -5.03 -8.33 -14.58
CA ASN A 90 -3.97 -8.01 -13.62
C ASN A 90 -2.90 -9.11 -13.55
N GLY A 91 -3.21 -10.33 -14.03
CA GLY A 91 -2.46 -11.55 -13.76
C GLY A 91 -2.93 -12.23 -12.47
N THR A 92 -2.65 -13.52 -12.39
CA THR A 92 -2.74 -14.34 -11.19
C THR A 92 -1.33 -14.45 -10.61
N MET A 93 -1.17 -14.39 -9.29
CA MET A 93 0.15 -14.51 -8.67
C MET A 93 0.22 -15.78 -7.82
N VAL A 94 1.33 -16.49 -7.87
CA VAL A 94 1.66 -17.63 -7.01
C VAL A 94 3.03 -17.35 -6.40
N HIS A 95 3.12 -17.28 -5.08
CA HIS A 95 4.32 -16.95 -4.31
C HIS A 95 5.13 -15.77 -4.88
N GLY A 96 4.48 -14.61 -5.05
CA GLY A 96 5.10 -13.40 -5.62
C GLY A 96 5.30 -13.41 -7.14
N LYS A 97 5.37 -14.59 -7.77
CA LYS A 97 5.54 -14.75 -9.23
C LYS A 97 4.19 -14.62 -9.95
N ILE A 98 4.10 -13.71 -10.91
CA ILE A 98 2.89 -13.55 -11.72
C ILE A 98 2.88 -14.59 -12.86
N ILE A 99 1.82 -15.38 -12.94
CA ILE A 99 1.48 -16.22 -14.10
C ILE A 99 0.46 -15.50 -14.99
N ARG A 100 0.65 -15.57 -16.30
CA ARG A 100 -0.20 -14.91 -17.33
C ARG A 100 -0.36 -15.81 -18.56
N ASN A 101 -1.18 -15.39 -19.51
CA ASN A 101 -1.28 -16.00 -20.85
C ASN A 101 -1.54 -17.52 -20.80
N GLN A 102 -2.41 -17.98 -19.90
CA GLN A 102 -2.75 -19.40 -19.70
C GLN A 102 -1.57 -20.31 -19.29
N GLN A 103 -0.47 -19.74 -18.79
CA GLN A 103 0.59 -20.53 -18.14
C GLN A 103 0.04 -21.32 -16.95
N GLU A 104 0.33 -22.61 -16.92
CA GLU A 104 0.00 -23.53 -15.84
C GLU A 104 1.17 -23.65 -14.85
N GLN A 105 0.86 -23.52 -13.56
CA GLN A 105 1.79 -23.62 -12.44
C GLN A 105 1.25 -24.67 -11.47
N LYS A 106 2.05 -25.70 -11.16
CA LYS A 106 1.72 -26.63 -10.08
C LYS A 106 1.83 -25.90 -8.73
N LEU A 107 0.82 -26.07 -7.90
CA LEU A 107 0.81 -25.58 -6.52
C LEU A 107 1.54 -26.55 -5.60
N VAL A 108 2.25 -26.01 -4.63
CA VAL A 108 2.89 -26.71 -3.52
C VAL A 108 2.20 -26.30 -2.23
N HIS A 109 1.99 -27.24 -1.30
CA HIS A 109 1.39 -26.97 -0.01
C HIS A 109 2.00 -25.72 0.68
N LEU A 110 1.11 -24.84 1.13
CA LEU A 110 1.36 -23.51 1.74
C LEU A 110 1.59 -22.35 0.75
N ASP A 111 1.54 -22.58 -0.57
CA ASP A 111 1.63 -21.53 -1.59
C ASP A 111 0.64 -20.38 -1.38
N GLN A 112 1.14 -19.13 -1.42
CA GLN A 112 0.29 -17.94 -1.44
C GLN A 112 -0.16 -17.61 -2.87
N ILE A 113 -1.48 -17.60 -3.10
CA ILE A 113 -2.11 -17.27 -4.37
C ILE A 113 -2.80 -15.90 -4.27
N LYS A 114 -2.50 -14.97 -5.17
CA LYS A 114 -3.16 -13.65 -5.23
C LYS A 114 -4.00 -13.47 -6.49
N VAL A 115 -5.24 -13.06 -6.29
CA VAL A 115 -6.25 -12.83 -7.33
C VAL A 115 -6.89 -11.46 -7.11
N GLY A 116 -6.30 -10.42 -7.71
CA GLY A 116 -6.71 -9.04 -7.47
C GLY A 116 -6.38 -8.59 -6.04
N ILE A 117 -7.39 -8.13 -5.30
CA ILE A 117 -7.26 -7.77 -3.86
C ILE A 117 -7.26 -8.98 -2.91
N TYR A 118 -7.60 -10.19 -3.38
CA TYR A 118 -7.70 -11.38 -2.54
C TYR A 118 -6.37 -12.14 -2.50
N SER A 119 -5.91 -12.52 -1.31
CA SER A 119 -4.81 -13.48 -1.12
C SER A 119 -5.33 -14.74 -0.43
N PHE A 120 -4.92 -15.92 -0.91
CA PHE A 120 -5.25 -17.23 -0.37
C PHE A 120 -3.96 -18.01 -0.06
N ARG A 121 -4.00 -18.92 0.90
CA ARG A 121 -3.02 -20.00 1.08
C ARG A 121 -3.61 -21.28 0.50
N TYR A 122 -2.84 -21.99 -0.31
CA TYR A 122 -3.19 -23.34 -0.77
C TYR A 122 -2.77 -24.38 0.27
N VAL A 123 -3.70 -25.26 0.64
CA VAL A 123 -3.52 -26.19 1.75
C VAL A 123 -3.91 -27.61 1.31
N GLU A 124 -2.91 -28.48 1.22
CA GLU A 124 -3.02 -29.86 0.74
C GLU A 124 -3.20 -30.89 1.87
N ARG A 125 -2.79 -30.51 3.09
CA ARG A 125 -2.87 -31.30 4.31
C ARG A 125 -2.92 -30.38 5.55
N PRO A 126 -3.19 -30.91 6.76
CA PRO A 126 -2.99 -30.14 8.00
C PRO A 126 -1.55 -29.62 8.13
N TYR A 127 -1.42 -28.44 8.72
CA TYR A 127 -0.17 -27.74 8.98
C TYR A 127 -0.21 -27.05 10.36
N THR A 128 0.94 -26.62 10.87
CA THR A 128 1.04 -25.77 12.08
C THR A 128 1.39 -24.33 11.71
N ASP A 129 1.11 -23.37 12.59
CA ASP A 129 1.52 -21.97 12.39
C ASP A 129 3.05 -21.85 12.23
N GLU A 130 3.82 -22.70 12.91
CA GLU A 130 5.28 -22.81 12.75
C GLU A 130 5.68 -23.29 11.34
N GLU A 131 4.98 -24.29 10.77
CA GLU A 131 5.23 -24.80 9.42
C GLU A 131 4.90 -23.74 8.35
N ALA A 132 3.81 -22.98 8.53
CA ALA A 132 3.46 -21.84 7.67
C ALA A 132 4.50 -20.72 7.74
N ASN A 133 4.88 -20.28 8.95
CA ASN A 133 5.86 -19.22 9.13
C ASN A 133 7.24 -19.61 8.58
N ALA A 134 7.64 -20.88 8.71
CA ALA A 134 8.89 -21.40 8.14
C ALA A 134 8.86 -21.43 6.60
N HIS A 135 7.73 -21.83 6.00
CA HIS A 135 7.56 -21.84 4.55
C HIS A 135 7.57 -20.43 3.95
N ASP A 136 6.79 -19.50 4.54
CA ASP A 136 6.76 -18.09 4.14
C ASP A 136 8.17 -17.46 4.24
N ALA A 137 8.94 -17.78 5.29
CA ALA A 137 10.32 -17.28 5.48
C ALA A 137 11.33 -17.87 4.48
N GLN A 138 11.29 -19.18 4.23
CA GLN A 138 12.23 -19.84 3.32
C GLN A 138 12.09 -19.34 1.86
N ILE A 139 10.89 -18.91 1.47
CA ILE A 139 10.64 -18.36 0.14
C ILE A 139 10.99 -16.87 0.04
N LEU A 140 10.96 -16.10 1.14
CA LEU A 140 11.57 -14.77 1.16
C LEU A 140 13.09 -14.83 0.93
N GLU A 141 13.79 -15.78 1.52
CA GLU A 141 15.21 -16.03 1.24
C GLU A 141 15.43 -16.49 -0.21
N THR A 142 14.66 -17.48 -0.69
CA THR A 142 14.81 -18.04 -2.06
C THR A 142 14.50 -17.01 -3.14
N THR A 143 13.46 -16.19 -2.96
CA THR A 143 13.10 -15.12 -3.92
C THR A 143 14.18 -14.04 -4.00
N SER A 144 14.91 -13.80 -2.90
CA SER A 144 16.05 -12.89 -2.84
C SER A 144 17.31 -13.44 -3.51
N GLN A 145 17.32 -14.71 -3.95
CA GLN A 145 18.49 -15.40 -4.53
C GLN A 145 18.26 -15.91 -5.97
N GLN A 146 17.08 -15.72 -6.57
CA GLN A 146 16.74 -16.19 -7.92
C GLN A 146 16.53 -15.06 -8.94
N SER A 147 17.07 -13.87 -8.71
CA SER A 147 16.96 -12.71 -9.62
C SER A 147 18.17 -12.51 -10.54
N GLU A 148 18.79 -13.60 -11.01
CA GLU A 148 19.78 -13.56 -12.11
C GLU A 148 19.28 -14.35 -13.35
N ASP A 149 19.51 -13.75 -14.52
CA ASP A 149 18.96 -14.12 -15.84
C ASP A 149 19.68 -15.35 -16.45
N PRO A 150 19.09 -16.13 -17.41
CA PRO A 150 18.93 -15.59 -18.77
C PRO A 150 17.72 -16.07 -19.62
N HIS A 151 17.52 -15.34 -20.72
CA HIS A 151 16.79 -15.66 -21.96
C HIS A 151 15.29 -15.33 -22.04
N THR A 152 14.98 -14.26 -22.76
CA THR A 152 13.81 -14.20 -23.65
C THR A 152 14.28 -13.80 -25.06
N VAL A 153 13.92 -14.59 -26.07
CA VAL A 153 14.19 -14.29 -27.49
C VAL A 153 12.96 -13.61 -28.10
N GLU A 154 13.16 -12.54 -28.87
CA GLU A 154 12.07 -11.88 -29.60
C GLU A 154 11.47 -12.77 -30.70
N PRO A 155 10.13 -12.84 -30.82
CA PRO A 155 9.46 -13.17 -32.07
C PRO A 155 8.99 -11.89 -32.77
N SER A 156 9.70 -11.48 -33.83
CA SER A 156 9.28 -10.35 -34.67
C SER A 156 7.97 -10.64 -35.40
N VAL A 157 7.04 -9.67 -35.46
CA VAL A 157 5.76 -9.83 -36.17
C VAL A 157 5.94 -9.57 -37.67
N ASN A 158 5.92 -10.63 -38.48
CA ASN A 158 5.26 -10.65 -39.81
C ASN A 158 5.37 -12.02 -40.53
N GLY A 159 4.32 -12.42 -41.26
CA GLY A 159 4.50 -13.15 -42.53
C GLY A 159 4.03 -14.61 -42.65
N ILE A 160 2.72 -14.87 -42.57
CA ILE A 160 2.05 -15.99 -43.28
C ILE A 160 0.79 -15.37 -43.91
N GLN A 161 0.73 -15.07 -45.21
CA GLN A 161 0.58 -15.97 -46.37
C GLN A 161 -0.61 -16.93 -46.28
N ASP A 162 -1.76 -16.48 -46.78
CA ASP A 162 -2.81 -17.38 -47.28
C ASP A 162 -3.14 -17.04 -48.76
N LYS A 163 -3.69 -17.99 -49.51
CA LYS A 163 -3.94 -17.92 -50.96
C LYS A 163 -5.38 -18.30 -51.30
N GLY A 164 -6.23 -17.29 -51.51
CA GLY A 164 -7.61 -17.46 -52.01
C GLY A 164 -8.05 -16.29 -52.90
N LEU A 165 -8.25 -16.56 -54.19
CA LEU A 165 -8.80 -15.66 -55.22
C LEU A 165 -10.24 -16.15 -55.57
N PRO A 166 -11.08 -15.44 -56.38
CA PRO A 166 -10.87 -14.14 -57.06
C PRO A 166 -12.07 -13.15 -57.09
N THR A 167 -11.84 -11.97 -57.72
CA THR A 167 -12.83 -11.02 -58.30
C THR A 167 -13.75 -10.25 -57.33
N GLU A 168 -14.29 -9.07 -57.65
CA GLU A 168 -14.45 -8.39 -58.96
C GLU A 168 -14.04 -6.88 -58.96
N VAL A 169 -14.25 -6.19 -60.09
CA VAL A 169 -13.61 -4.93 -60.52
C VAL A 169 -14.50 -3.70 -60.32
N LEU A 170 -13.94 -2.57 -59.85
CA LEU A 170 -14.01 -1.21 -60.47
C LEU A 170 -13.49 -0.08 -59.54
N PRO A 171 -12.79 0.96 -60.06
CA PRO A 171 -12.30 2.11 -59.28
C PRO A 171 -12.98 3.46 -59.76
N PRO A 172 -12.39 4.69 -59.73
CA PRO A 172 -13.01 5.79 -58.97
C PRO A 172 -13.20 7.15 -59.70
N GLU A 173 -13.97 8.07 -59.10
CA GLU A 173 -14.14 9.51 -59.36
C GLU A 173 -14.66 10.14 -58.03
N ASP A 174 -14.40 11.38 -57.59
CA ASP A 174 -13.51 12.51 -57.97
C ASP A 174 -13.17 13.27 -56.63
N SER A 175 -12.09 14.05 -56.42
CA SER A 175 -11.60 15.26 -57.12
C SER A 175 -12.58 16.47 -57.00
N GLU A 176 -12.22 17.71 -56.63
CA GLU A 176 -10.94 18.38 -56.32
C GLU A 176 -11.06 19.45 -55.19
N HIS A 177 -9.89 19.99 -54.77
CA HIS A 177 -9.55 21.39 -54.43
C HIS A 177 -10.62 22.53 -54.49
N SER A 178 -10.56 23.65 -53.75
CA SER A 178 -9.72 24.14 -52.61
C SER A 178 -10.13 25.58 -52.14
N LEU A 179 -9.39 26.16 -51.18
CA LEU A 179 -9.18 27.61 -50.91
C LEU A 179 -10.21 28.48 -50.11
N VAL A 180 -9.69 29.10 -49.03
CA VAL A 180 -9.77 30.53 -48.66
C VAL A 180 -11.06 31.15 -48.05
N LEU A 181 -10.98 31.36 -46.72
CA LEU A 181 -11.27 32.58 -45.89
C LEU A 181 -12.51 33.50 -46.08
N PHE A 182 -12.87 34.06 -44.91
CA PHE A 182 -13.44 35.39 -44.61
C PHE A 182 -14.98 35.64 -44.50
N GLU A 183 -15.34 36.01 -43.26
CA GLU A 183 -16.29 37.06 -42.80
C GLU A 183 -17.83 37.08 -43.03
N GLN A 184 -18.51 37.02 -41.87
CA GLN A 184 -19.55 37.95 -41.38
C GLN A 184 -20.84 38.33 -42.18
N LYS A 185 -21.97 38.03 -41.49
CA LYS A 185 -23.14 38.89 -41.17
C LYS A 185 -24.38 38.98 -42.12
N LYS A 186 -25.51 38.56 -41.51
CA LYS A 186 -26.85 39.20 -41.42
C LYS A 186 -27.78 39.28 -42.65
N GLY A 187 -29.04 38.82 -42.45
CA GLY A 187 -30.24 39.44 -43.04
C GLY A 187 -31.47 38.51 -43.17
N GLY A 188 -32.65 38.92 -42.64
CA GLY A 188 -33.95 38.21 -42.75
C GLY A 188 -34.13 37.07 -41.72
N GLU A 189 -35.15 36.98 -40.85
CA GLU A 189 -36.63 37.18 -40.95
C GLU A 189 -37.36 36.08 -41.74
N GLU A 190 -38.49 35.51 -41.29
CA GLU A 190 -39.13 35.38 -39.96
C GLU A 190 -40.28 34.33 -40.07
N LYS A 191 -40.46 33.40 -39.10
CA LYS A 191 -41.79 32.98 -38.55
C LYS A 191 -41.76 31.82 -37.52
N VAL A 192 -42.15 32.18 -36.29
CA VAL A 192 -42.97 31.46 -35.28
C VAL A 192 -43.10 29.93 -35.34
N GLY A 193 -42.69 29.24 -34.27
CA GLY A 193 -42.89 27.79 -34.05
C GLY A 193 -42.66 27.32 -32.61
N VAL A 194 -43.46 27.83 -31.66
CA VAL A 194 -43.62 27.47 -30.22
C VAL A 194 -42.59 26.51 -29.58
N GLY A 195 -41.76 27.05 -28.66
CA GLY A 195 -40.94 26.29 -27.70
C GLY A 195 -40.29 27.20 -26.63
N LEU A 196 -40.53 26.94 -25.35
CA LEU A 196 -39.95 27.64 -24.18
C LEU A 196 -38.49 27.16 -23.96
N ARG A 197 -37.44 27.95 -23.63
CA ARG A 197 -37.24 29.19 -22.83
C ARG A 197 -37.49 29.00 -21.33
N TYR A 198 -36.62 29.41 -20.40
CA TYR A 198 -35.53 30.41 -20.40
C TYR A 198 -34.15 29.72 -20.19
N LEU A 199 -32.98 30.17 -20.64
CA LEU A 199 -32.38 31.48 -20.98
C LEU A 199 -31.73 32.23 -19.79
N PHE A 200 -30.40 32.36 -19.86
CA PHE A 200 -29.55 33.27 -19.08
C PHE A 200 -29.95 34.74 -19.26
N ILE A 201 -30.08 35.46 -18.13
CA ILE A 201 -29.57 36.84 -17.96
C ILE A 201 -28.94 36.83 -16.56
N ALA A 202 -27.63 36.63 -16.38
CA ALA A 202 -26.49 37.45 -16.80
C ALA A 202 -26.28 38.71 -15.94
N ILE A 203 -25.05 38.80 -15.38
CA ILE A 203 -24.41 40.00 -14.81
C ILE A 203 -25.01 40.54 -13.51
N CYS A 204 -24.34 40.12 -12.43
CA CYS A 204 -24.03 40.83 -11.18
C CYS A 204 -24.39 42.32 -11.04
N LEU A 205 -24.78 42.68 -9.80
CA LEU A 205 -24.78 44.02 -9.21
C LEU A 205 -25.86 45.01 -9.68
N VAL A 206 -27.06 44.85 -9.11
CA VAL A 206 -27.68 45.98 -8.39
C VAL A 206 -27.56 45.70 -6.90
N SER A 207 -27.18 46.72 -6.13
CA SER A 207 -26.73 46.61 -4.74
C SER A 207 -27.86 46.54 -3.70
N GLY A 208 -27.81 45.54 -2.82
CA GLY A 208 -28.15 45.67 -1.41
C GLY A 208 -29.62 45.62 -0.96
N LEU A 209 -29.77 45.52 0.37
CA LEU A 209 -30.93 45.87 1.18
C LEU A 209 -32.31 45.24 0.84
N THR A 210 -32.37 43.90 0.88
CA THR A 210 -33.41 43.20 1.66
C THR A 210 -32.75 42.06 2.44
N GLY A 211 -32.41 42.17 3.73
CA GLY A 211 -32.71 43.28 4.65
C GLY A 211 -34.03 43.08 5.39
N LEU A 212 -33.92 42.73 6.67
CA LEU A 212 -34.83 43.15 7.75
C LEU A 212 -36.31 42.67 7.76
N ILE A 213 -36.66 41.55 7.12
CA ILE A 213 -37.85 40.76 7.47
C ILE A 213 -37.48 39.27 7.55
N TYR A 214 -38.15 38.52 8.44
CA TYR A 214 -38.09 37.05 8.59
C TYR A 214 -36.81 36.38 9.15
N TYR A 215 -35.91 37.14 9.77
CA TYR A 215 -35.25 36.67 11.01
C TYR A 215 -36.07 37.10 12.26
N LEU A 216 -37.34 37.47 12.05
CA LEU A 216 -38.29 37.97 13.05
C LEU A 216 -39.45 36.97 13.34
N VAL A 217 -39.21 35.67 13.11
CA VAL A 217 -40.10 34.58 13.54
C VAL A 217 -39.24 33.42 14.03
N SER A 218 -39.55 32.88 15.22
CA SER A 218 -38.80 31.84 15.94
C SER A 218 -37.39 32.27 16.40
N GLY A 219 -37.13 32.59 17.68
CA GLY A 219 -37.99 32.65 18.86
C GLY A 219 -37.72 31.53 19.89
N ASP A 220 -37.08 31.93 21.00
CA ASP A 220 -37.18 31.41 22.38
C ASP A 220 -36.80 29.91 22.68
N GLU A 221 -36.30 29.54 23.87
CA GLU A 221 -36.30 30.22 25.19
C GLU A 221 -34.92 30.26 25.93
N LYS A 222 -34.59 31.48 26.41
CA LYS A 222 -34.17 31.85 27.79
C LYS A 222 -33.08 31.08 28.57
N LYS A 223 -32.09 31.84 29.09
CA LYS A 223 -32.10 32.26 30.52
C LYS A 223 -31.19 33.46 30.86
N GLU A 224 -31.82 34.46 31.50
CA GLU A 224 -31.33 35.48 32.45
C GLU A 224 -29.81 35.73 32.63
N LYS A 225 -29.35 36.96 32.35
CA LYS A 225 -29.15 37.96 33.44
C LYS A 225 -28.97 39.41 32.96
N GLU A 226 -28.99 40.33 33.94
CA GLU A 226 -29.22 41.77 33.78
C GLU A 226 -28.10 42.57 33.09
N THR A 227 -28.51 43.62 32.36
CA THR A 227 -27.66 44.69 31.84
C THR A 227 -27.81 45.97 32.66
N SER A 228 -26.77 46.81 32.70
CA SER A 228 -26.86 48.21 33.12
C SER A 228 -26.29 49.12 32.03
N GLU A 229 -27.04 50.16 31.66
CA GLU A 229 -26.66 51.11 30.60
C GLU A 229 -25.63 52.15 31.06
N VAL A 230 -24.89 52.72 30.11
CA VAL A 230 -24.24 54.03 30.24
C VAL A 230 -24.55 54.83 28.98
N ALA A 231 -24.93 56.09 29.15
CA ALA A 231 -25.36 56.96 28.05
C ALA A 231 -24.29 57.99 27.63
N LEU A 232 -24.38 58.35 26.35
CA LEU A 232 -23.92 59.55 25.63
C LEU A 232 -23.47 60.77 26.48
N VAL A 233 -22.42 61.46 26.04
CA VAL A 233 -22.39 62.90 25.63
C VAL A 233 -21.18 63.11 24.68
N ASP A 234 -21.26 64.12 23.81
CA ASP A 234 -20.29 64.62 22.82
C ASP A 234 -19.01 65.24 23.49
N ASP A 235 -17.97 65.82 22.84
CA ASP A 235 -17.96 66.93 21.85
C ASP A 235 -16.53 67.16 21.22
N GLU A 236 -16.32 68.30 20.54
CA GLU A 236 -15.23 68.62 19.58
C GLU A 236 -13.75 68.93 20.04
N ASN A 237 -12.82 68.83 19.06
CA ASN A 237 -11.65 69.70 18.71
C ASN A 237 -10.31 69.78 19.51
N ILE A 238 -9.18 69.42 18.84
CA ILE A 238 -7.93 70.22 18.52
C ILE A 238 -7.09 70.86 19.68
N PRO A 239 -5.73 71.11 19.63
CA PRO A 239 -4.63 70.88 18.64
C PRO A 239 -3.37 70.15 19.23
N GLU A 240 -2.24 70.21 18.52
CA GLU A 240 -0.84 70.10 18.97
C GLU A 240 -0.38 71.36 19.82
N GLU A 241 0.85 71.58 20.31
CA GLU A 241 2.18 70.96 20.21
C GLU A 241 3.11 71.45 21.37
N ILE A 242 4.11 70.65 21.82
CA ILE A 242 5.57 70.97 22.00
C ILE A 242 6.30 69.99 22.96
N ILE A 243 7.63 69.83 22.76
CA ILE A 243 8.61 68.99 23.50
C ILE A 243 9.15 69.67 24.79
N PRO A 244 9.55 68.93 25.84
CA PRO A 244 10.98 68.62 26.13
C PRO A 244 11.21 67.22 26.79
N GLU A 245 12.40 66.64 27.03
CA GLU A 245 13.78 66.69 26.49
C GLU A 245 14.51 65.37 26.97
N GLU A 246 15.79 65.15 26.67
CA GLU A 246 16.58 63.90 26.93
C GLU A 246 16.82 63.62 28.45
N ALA A 247 17.36 62.49 28.97
CA ALA A 247 18.04 61.26 28.47
C ALA A 247 17.97 60.18 29.62
N PRO A 248 18.70 59.04 29.64
CA PRO A 248 19.50 58.34 28.61
C PRO A 248 19.11 56.85 28.43
N GLN A 249 19.83 56.12 27.57
CA GLN A 249 19.82 54.64 27.52
C GLN A 249 20.94 54.06 28.39
N GLU A 250 20.72 52.87 28.98
CA GLU A 250 21.71 52.16 29.82
C GLU A 250 22.07 50.80 29.19
N GLU A 251 23.34 50.62 28.80
CA GLU A 251 23.87 49.35 28.27
C GLU A 251 24.46 48.47 29.38
N ALA A 252 24.06 47.19 29.47
CA ALA A 252 24.90 46.09 29.98
C ALA A 252 24.25 44.71 29.78
N PRO A 253 25.00 43.59 29.75
CA PRO A 253 26.45 43.45 29.52
C PRO A 253 26.78 42.59 28.28
N LYS A 254 28.02 42.68 27.79
CA LYS A 254 28.60 41.66 26.90
C LYS A 254 28.91 40.40 27.70
N VAL A 255 28.65 39.22 27.10
CA VAL A 255 29.28 37.96 27.51
C VAL A 255 30.27 37.58 26.42
N GLU A 256 31.51 37.31 26.80
CA GLU A 256 32.58 37.00 25.86
C GLU A 256 32.49 35.55 25.37
N VAL A 257 32.71 35.32 24.08
CA VAL A 257 32.89 33.98 23.52
C VAL A 257 34.32 33.51 23.83
N PRO A 258 34.53 32.40 24.56
CA PRO A 258 35.86 31.88 24.81
C PRO A 258 36.52 31.43 23.50
N GLN A 259 37.66 32.02 23.14
CA GLN A 259 38.53 31.45 22.11
C GLN A 259 39.28 30.25 22.70
N GLU A 260 38.84 29.03 22.40
CA GLU A 260 39.61 27.84 22.73
C GLU A 260 40.77 27.60 21.74
N LYS A 261 41.80 26.90 22.23
CA LYS A 261 43.18 27.10 21.82
C LYS A 261 43.70 25.89 21.06
N VAL A 262 44.12 26.08 19.80
CA VAL A 262 44.75 25.02 19.01
C VAL A 262 46.09 24.61 19.64
N LEU A 263 46.13 23.38 20.17
CA LEU A 263 47.34 22.66 20.61
C LEU A 263 47.19 21.17 20.25
N PRO A 264 48.31 20.41 20.15
CA PRO A 264 48.39 19.25 19.26
C PRO A 264 47.85 17.94 19.84
N ALA A 265 47.61 16.98 18.95
CA ALA A 265 47.28 15.60 19.29
C ALA A 265 48.38 14.92 20.12
N LEU A 266 47.96 14.11 21.09
CA LEU A 266 48.79 13.21 21.90
C LEU A 266 48.18 11.79 21.88
N PRO A 267 48.98 10.73 22.08
CA PRO A 267 48.61 9.39 21.65
C PRO A 267 47.63 8.67 22.59
N VAL A 268 46.85 7.76 22.00
CA VAL A 268 46.01 6.80 22.73
C VAL A 268 46.92 5.77 23.43
N PRO A 269 46.77 5.53 24.76
CA PRO A 269 47.50 4.49 25.45
C PRO A 269 46.89 3.11 25.18
N ALA A 270 47.74 2.08 25.03
CA ALA A 270 47.30 0.69 25.11
C ALA A 270 46.94 0.33 26.55
N ALA A 271 45.84 -0.39 26.74
CA ALA A 271 45.42 -0.93 28.03
C ALA A 271 45.33 -2.46 27.94
N GLU A 272 46.29 -3.14 28.57
CA GLU A 272 46.23 -4.59 28.79
C GLU A 272 45.19 -4.93 29.85
N VAL A 273 44.52 -6.08 29.71
CA VAL A 273 43.64 -6.65 30.76
C VAL A 273 44.22 -8.02 31.15
N PRO A 274 44.45 -8.30 32.45
CA PRO A 274 45.21 -9.46 32.87
C PRO A 274 44.41 -10.77 32.88
N VAL A 275 45.16 -11.88 32.79
CA VAL A 275 44.69 -13.27 32.92
C VAL A 275 44.62 -13.68 34.41
N VAL A 276 43.63 -14.51 34.78
CA VAL A 276 43.66 -15.62 35.78
C VAL A 276 42.22 -16.02 36.17
N ALA A 277 41.84 -17.27 36.44
CA ALA A 277 42.23 -18.60 35.96
C ALA A 277 41.25 -19.64 36.58
N GLN A 278 41.02 -20.79 35.93
CA GLN A 278 40.68 -22.04 36.64
C GLN A 278 40.96 -23.28 35.77
N ASP A 279 41.55 -24.31 36.36
CA ASP A 279 42.10 -25.49 35.69
C ASP A 279 41.08 -26.61 35.40
N GLY A 280 41.33 -27.43 34.37
CA GLY A 280 40.42 -28.50 33.93
C GLY A 280 41.04 -29.78 33.31
N GLN A 281 42.37 -29.88 33.23
CA GLN A 281 43.20 -31.09 32.94
C GLN A 281 42.95 -31.98 31.70
N ILE A 282 43.99 -32.08 30.84
CA ILE A 282 44.63 -33.33 30.33
C ILE A 282 43.81 -34.22 29.36
N GLN A 283 44.26 -34.66 28.17
CA GLN A 283 45.61 -34.89 27.60
C GLN A 283 45.56 -34.73 26.04
N GLY A 284 46.62 -34.47 25.27
CA GLY A 284 48.03 -34.17 25.57
C GLY A 284 49.05 -35.03 24.81
N LYS A 285 49.59 -34.56 23.66
CA LYS A 285 50.79 -35.14 23.02
C LYS A 285 51.56 -34.11 22.19
N GLU A 286 52.88 -34.15 22.27
CA GLU A 286 53.79 -33.10 21.79
C GLU A 286 54.73 -33.56 20.66
N ALA A 287 55.17 -32.60 19.83
CA ALA A 287 56.55 -32.33 19.38
C ALA A 287 57.42 -33.48 18.77
N GLN A 288 58.60 -33.24 18.18
CA GLN A 288 59.45 -32.04 18.09
C GLN A 288 60.30 -32.10 16.80
N ALA A 289 60.74 -30.96 16.25
CA ALA A 289 61.64 -30.89 15.08
C ALA A 289 62.99 -30.25 15.46
N GLY A 290 64.09 -30.80 14.92
CA GLY A 290 65.45 -30.49 15.35
C GLY A 290 66.17 -29.38 14.58
N GLN A 291 67.28 -28.91 15.15
CA GLN A 291 68.19 -27.88 14.62
C GLN A 291 69.17 -28.47 13.58
N VAL A 292 69.88 -27.58 12.84
CA VAL A 292 71.35 -27.40 12.85
C VAL A 292 71.78 -26.55 11.64
N GLN A 293 72.92 -25.86 11.75
CA GLN A 293 73.46 -24.95 10.75
C GLN A 293 74.89 -25.38 10.31
N GLU A 294 75.20 -25.08 9.04
CA GLU A 294 76.53 -24.98 8.41
C GLU A 294 77.39 -26.20 7.96
N HIS A 295 77.91 -26.02 6.72
CA HIS A 295 79.28 -26.24 6.22
C HIS A 295 79.69 -27.49 5.39
N ALA A 296 80.30 -27.14 4.24
CA ALA A 296 81.31 -27.83 3.41
C ALA A 296 80.97 -29.12 2.61
N LEU A 297 81.15 -29.05 1.28
CA LEU A 297 82.07 -29.86 0.43
C LEU A 297 82.03 -29.35 -1.05
N PRO A 298 82.99 -29.70 -1.94
CA PRO A 298 83.28 -28.91 -3.16
C PRO A 298 82.92 -29.54 -4.54
N SER A 299 82.87 -28.66 -5.54
CA SER A 299 83.26 -28.80 -6.98
C SER A 299 82.74 -29.92 -7.90
N GLU A 300 82.45 -29.50 -9.15
CA GLU A 300 82.42 -30.28 -10.41
C GLU A 300 81.29 -31.34 -10.58
N VAL A 301 80.68 -31.57 -11.76
CA VAL A 301 80.89 -31.10 -13.15
C VAL A 301 79.52 -30.73 -13.77
N SER A 302 79.47 -29.82 -14.76
CA SER A 302 78.25 -29.54 -15.57
C SER A 302 78.02 -30.59 -16.69
N PRO A 303 76.83 -30.62 -17.31
CA PRO A 303 76.71 -29.88 -18.57
C PRO A 303 75.52 -28.90 -18.61
N GLN A 304 75.59 -27.96 -19.55
CA GLN A 304 74.70 -26.79 -19.61
C GLN A 304 73.37 -27.09 -20.31
N THR A 305 72.28 -26.51 -19.82
CA THR A 305 71.20 -26.02 -20.68
C THR A 305 71.09 -24.52 -20.47
N VAL A 306 71.32 -23.74 -21.52
CA VAL A 306 71.57 -22.29 -21.40
C VAL A 306 70.25 -21.52 -21.37
N VAL A 307 69.76 -21.18 -20.17
CA VAL A 307 68.77 -20.11 -20.01
C VAL A 307 69.46 -18.77 -20.26
N LYS A 308 69.42 -18.28 -21.51
CA LYS A 308 69.85 -16.92 -21.83
C LYS A 308 68.89 -15.94 -21.16
N SER A 309 69.43 -14.99 -20.41
CA SER A 309 68.72 -13.78 -20.01
C SER A 309 68.42 -12.93 -21.24
N VAL A 310 67.27 -13.15 -21.88
CA VAL A 310 66.80 -12.37 -23.04
C VAL A 310 66.22 -11.02 -22.55
N SER A 311 67.06 -10.21 -21.92
CA SER A 311 66.74 -8.81 -21.65
C SER A 311 66.96 -7.99 -22.92
N GLY A 312 65.97 -7.21 -23.34
CA GLY A 312 66.13 -6.21 -24.40
C GLY A 312 66.09 -6.72 -25.85
N LYS A 313 65.52 -7.90 -26.13
CA LYS A 313 65.15 -8.28 -27.52
C LYS A 313 63.68 -8.00 -27.77
N THR A 314 63.36 -7.45 -28.94
CA THR A 314 61.99 -7.41 -29.45
C THR A 314 61.54 -8.75 -30.03
N PHE A 315 60.26 -9.05 -29.94
CA PHE A 315 59.58 -10.16 -30.60
C PHE A 315 58.17 -9.74 -31.05
N PRO A 316 57.67 -10.24 -32.20
CA PRO A 316 56.31 -9.96 -32.65
C PRO A 316 55.29 -10.72 -31.80
N ALA A 317 54.16 -10.09 -31.50
CA ALA A 317 53.06 -10.67 -30.75
C ALA A 317 51.71 -10.12 -31.22
N PHE A 318 50.64 -10.90 -31.02
CA PHE A 318 49.27 -10.45 -31.21
C PHE A 318 48.62 -10.10 -29.88
N LEU A 319 48.04 -8.90 -29.78
CA LEU A 319 47.09 -8.54 -28.72
C LEU A 319 45.69 -8.88 -29.23
N ASP A 320 44.95 -9.71 -28.50
CA ASP A 320 43.62 -10.21 -28.85
C ASP A 320 42.63 -9.75 -27.78
N ILE A 321 41.80 -8.76 -28.10
CA ILE A 321 41.16 -7.90 -27.09
C ILE A 321 39.66 -7.87 -27.30
N THR A 322 38.92 -8.27 -26.28
CA THR A 322 37.46 -8.14 -26.18
C THR A 322 37.10 -7.26 -24.99
N SER A 323 35.89 -6.70 -24.97
CA SER A 323 35.39 -6.02 -23.78
C SER A 323 33.88 -6.17 -23.60
N GLU A 324 33.46 -6.02 -22.35
CA GLU A 324 32.06 -6.05 -21.92
C GLU A 324 31.84 -5.00 -20.81
N PRO A 325 30.62 -4.46 -20.62
CA PRO A 325 29.40 -4.69 -21.42
C PRO A 325 29.38 -3.94 -22.75
N LEU A 326 30.32 -3.01 -22.96
CA LEU A 326 30.40 -2.13 -24.14
C LEU A 326 31.69 -2.38 -24.94
N PRO A 327 31.70 -2.08 -26.25
CA PRO A 327 32.93 -1.88 -27.01
C PRO A 327 33.77 -0.76 -26.41
N ALA A 328 35.05 -1.02 -26.17
CA ALA A 328 36.03 -0.03 -25.71
C ALA A 328 36.98 0.36 -26.84
N ARG A 329 37.38 1.63 -26.87
CA ARG A 329 38.49 2.14 -27.66
C ARG A 329 39.79 1.78 -26.97
N VAL A 330 40.69 1.08 -27.66
CA VAL A 330 41.94 0.60 -27.08
C VAL A 330 43.10 1.53 -27.42
N LEU A 331 43.89 1.87 -26.41
CA LEU A 331 45.18 2.54 -26.53
C LEU A 331 46.30 1.65 -25.97
N PHE A 332 47.44 1.65 -26.66
CA PHE A 332 48.67 0.96 -26.27
C PHE A 332 49.86 1.85 -26.63
N GLU A 333 50.74 2.16 -25.67
CA GLU A 333 51.83 3.14 -25.82
C GLU A 333 51.35 4.47 -26.46
N ASP A 334 50.25 5.01 -25.92
CA ASP A 334 49.53 6.21 -26.38
C ASP A 334 49.01 6.16 -27.83
N ARG A 335 49.11 5.02 -28.52
CA ARG A 335 48.57 4.79 -29.87
C ARG A 335 47.22 4.10 -29.80
N VAL A 336 46.24 4.64 -30.50
CA VAL A 336 44.91 4.01 -30.67
C VAL A 336 45.05 2.78 -31.58
N LEU A 337 44.70 1.60 -31.08
CA LEU A 337 44.71 0.34 -31.84
C LEU A 337 43.40 0.11 -32.60
N GLY A 338 42.27 0.60 -32.07
CA GLY A 338 40.93 0.42 -32.64
C GLY A 338 39.87 0.32 -31.55
N ASN A 339 38.70 -0.20 -31.90
CA ASN A 339 37.62 -0.53 -30.96
C ASN A 339 37.48 -2.05 -30.85
N THR A 340 37.22 -2.57 -29.66
CA THR A 340 36.99 -4.01 -29.44
C THR A 340 35.68 -4.52 -30.09
N PRO A 341 35.57 -5.82 -30.41
CA PRO A 341 36.62 -6.82 -30.37
C PRO A 341 37.65 -6.60 -31.49
N LEU A 342 38.94 -6.64 -31.15
CA LEU A 342 40.04 -6.40 -32.10
C LEU A 342 41.22 -7.34 -31.87
N LYS A 343 41.95 -7.63 -32.94
CA LYS A 343 43.25 -8.30 -32.88
C LYS A 343 44.30 -7.44 -33.59
N SER A 344 45.37 -7.08 -32.89
CA SER A 344 46.42 -6.19 -33.37
C SER A 344 47.79 -6.84 -33.27
N HIS A 345 48.70 -6.52 -34.20
CA HIS A 345 50.09 -6.95 -34.18
C HIS A 345 50.96 -5.85 -33.55
N VAL A 346 51.82 -6.22 -32.61
CA VAL A 346 52.77 -5.32 -31.93
C VAL A 346 54.13 -6.01 -31.79
N ASP A 347 55.21 -5.22 -31.71
CA ASP A 347 56.54 -5.72 -31.34
C ASP A 347 56.78 -5.41 -29.87
N LEU A 348 56.99 -6.44 -29.04
CA LEU A 348 57.18 -6.31 -27.59
C LEU A 348 58.63 -6.60 -27.20
N VAL A 349 59.15 -5.89 -26.19
CA VAL A 349 60.47 -6.18 -25.60
C VAL A 349 60.32 -7.28 -24.54
N ALA A 350 61.10 -8.35 -24.66
CA ALA A 350 61.09 -9.46 -23.74
C ALA A 350 61.30 -9.03 -22.27
N SER A 351 60.39 -9.48 -21.40
CA SER A 351 60.29 -9.15 -19.97
C SER A 351 60.02 -7.68 -19.63
N GLN A 352 59.66 -6.83 -20.59
CA GLN A 352 59.17 -5.47 -20.31
C GLN A 352 57.71 -5.49 -19.87
N SER A 353 57.36 -4.61 -18.91
CA SER A 353 55.98 -4.35 -18.51
C SER A 353 55.35 -3.28 -19.41
N TYR A 354 54.09 -3.51 -19.78
CA TYR A 354 53.27 -2.62 -20.60
C TYR A 354 51.91 -2.40 -19.93
N THR A 355 51.24 -1.30 -20.28
CA THR A 355 49.85 -1.03 -19.87
C THR A 355 49.00 -0.80 -21.11
N LEU A 356 47.93 -1.57 -21.23
CA LEU A 356 46.87 -1.34 -22.19
C LEU A 356 45.77 -0.51 -21.53
N VAL A 357 45.19 0.45 -22.26
CA VAL A 357 44.06 1.27 -21.78
C VAL A 357 42.84 1.00 -22.64
N ALA A 358 41.72 0.63 -22.00
CA ALA A 358 40.42 0.47 -22.64
C ALA A 358 39.50 1.61 -22.20
N GLU A 359 39.13 2.47 -23.15
CA GLU A 359 38.30 3.66 -22.97
C GLU A 359 36.87 3.36 -23.45
N PHE A 360 35.92 3.30 -22.52
CA PHE A 360 34.50 3.04 -22.75
C PHE A 360 33.75 4.37 -22.86
N GLU A 361 33.04 4.59 -23.97
CA GLU A 361 32.34 5.84 -24.28
C GLU A 361 30.93 5.87 -23.66
N LEU A 362 30.70 6.70 -22.63
CA LEU A 362 29.43 6.78 -21.90
C LEU A 362 28.58 7.94 -22.45
N ARG A 363 28.12 7.78 -23.70
CA ARG A 363 27.48 8.83 -24.52
C ARG A 363 26.36 9.60 -23.82
N ASP A 364 25.47 8.91 -23.14
CA ASP A 364 24.31 9.51 -22.48
C ASP A 364 24.72 10.36 -21.26
N LEU A 365 25.85 10.04 -20.61
CA LEU A 365 26.48 10.86 -19.56
C LEU A 365 27.42 11.95 -20.11
N ARG A 366 27.85 11.81 -21.38
CA ARG A 366 28.92 12.60 -22.04
C ARG A 366 30.29 12.46 -21.35
N ASP A 367 30.55 11.28 -20.83
CA ASP A 367 31.74 10.93 -20.03
C ASP A 367 32.47 9.70 -20.62
N SER A 368 33.61 9.31 -20.05
CA SER A 368 34.37 8.13 -20.46
C SER A 368 34.98 7.40 -19.27
N TYR A 369 34.76 6.09 -19.17
CA TYR A 369 35.39 5.23 -18.16
C TYR A 369 36.61 4.52 -18.75
N GLN A 370 37.72 4.45 -18.00
CA GLN A 370 38.99 3.88 -18.48
C GLN A 370 39.48 2.74 -17.58
N VAL A 371 39.61 1.53 -18.14
CA VAL A 371 40.27 0.39 -17.50
C VAL A 371 41.73 0.33 -17.95
N LYS A 372 42.66 0.20 -16.99
CA LYS A 372 44.10 0.09 -17.25
C LYS A 372 44.57 -1.32 -16.92
N VAL A 373 44.98 -2.07 -17.94
CA VAL A 373 45.37 -3.48 -17.84
C VAL A 373 46.89 -3.61 -17.99
N PRO A 374 47.65 -3.76 -16.89
CA PRO A 374 49.08 -4.01 -16.94
C PRO A 374 49.36 -5.47 -17.33
N PHE A 375 50.39 -5.69 -18.16
CA PHE A 375 50.90 -7.02 -18.48
C PHE A 375 52.42 -7.03 -18.69
N VAL A 376 53.02 -8.22 -18.65
CA VAL A 376 54.46 -8.42 -18.91
C VAL A 376 54.63 -9.21 -20.20
N ALA A 377 55.53 -8.76 -21.07
CA ALA A 377 55.82 -9.38 -22.36
C ALA A 377 56.65 -10.66 -22.21
N ASP A 378 55.95 -11.78 -22.11
CA ASP A 378 56.53 -13.14 -22.12
C ASP A 378 56.92 -13.54 -23.57
N PRO A 379 58.23 -13.71 -23.88
CA PRO A 379 58.70 -14.05 -25.23
C PRO A 379 58.37 -15.49 -25.66
N LEU A 380 57.70 -16.29 -24.82
CA LEU A 380 57.17 -17.61 -25.18
C LEU A 380 55.70 -17.56 -25.63
N LYS A 381 55.07 -16.37 -25.66
CA LYS A 381 53.67 -16.19 -26.07
C LYS A 381 53.55 -15.39 -27.36
N GLU A 382 52.99 -16.03 -28.39
CA GLU A 382 52.67 -15.38 -29.67
C GLU A 382 51.35 -14.57 -29.60
N VAL A 383 50.47 -14.86 -28.63
CA VAL A 383 49.17 -14.22 -28.43
C VAL A 383 48.96 -13.87 -26.96
N PHE A 384 48.51 -12.64 -26.70
CA PHE A 384 48.09 -12.14 -25.40
C PHE A 384 46.61 -11.80 -25.49
N SER A 385 45.76 -12.58 -24.81
CA SER A 385 44.30 -12.38 -24.81
C SER A 385 43.84 -11.56 -23.61
N PHE A 386 43.02 -10.53 -23.86
CA PHE A 386 42.55 -9.57 -22.87
C PHE A 386 41.01 -9.47 -22.92
N PRO A 387 40.29 -10.25 -22.09
CA PRO A 387 38.84 -10.09 -21.89
C PRO A 387 38.58 -8.99 -20.86
N ILE A 388 38.42 -7.74 -21.33
CA ILE A 388 38.35 -6.55 -20.47
C ILE A 388 36.92 -6.31 -20.00
N LYS A 389 36.65 -6.63 -18.73
CA LYS A 389 35.41 -6.26 -18.05
C LYS A 389 35.52 -4.81 -17.56
N GLY A 390 34.58 -3.95 -17.95
CA GLY A 390 34.41 -2.63 -17.34
C GLY A 390 33.44 -2.70 -16.16
N GLU A 391 33.72 -1.96 -15.09
CA GLU A 391 32.79 -1.76 -13.95
C GLU A 391 31.67 -0.80 -14.37
N ILE A 392 30.83 -1.26 -15.31
CA ILE A 392 29.77 -0.49 -15.97
C ILE A 392 28.47 -1.29 -15.85
N GLY A 393 27.44 -0.65 -15.30
CA GLY A 393 26.08 -1.16 -15.32
C GLY A 393 25.19 -0.38 -16.29
N MET A 394 23.89 -0.64 -16.23
CA MET A 394 22.88 0.02 -17.06
C MET A 394 21.66 0.45 -16.25
N ILE A 395 21.22 1.69 -16.49
CA ILE A 395 19.92 2.21 -16.06
C ILE A 395 18.98 2.15 -17.27
N LYS A 396 17.87 1.41 -17.18
CA LYS A 396 16.80 1.44 -18.20
C LYS A 396 15.63 2.25 -17.66
N ILE A 397 15.23 3.27 -18.41
CA ILE A 397 14.01 4.03 -18.10
C ILE A 397 12.91 3.46 -18.98
N ASN A 398 11.97 2.74 -18.38
CA ASN A 398 10.85 2.12 -19.09
C ASN A 398 9.64 3.05 -19.15
N LYS A 399 9.47 3.93 -18.15
CA LYS A 399 8.43 4.96 -18.13
C LYS A 399 8.78 6.11 -17.17
N LEU A 400 8.36 7.32 -17.54
CA LEU A 400 8.31 8.50 -16.68
C LEU A 400 6.92 9.16 -16.72
N PRO A 401 6.60 10.01 -15.73
CA PRO A 401 5.48 10.96 -15.78
C PRO A 401 5.60 11.95 -16.95
N ARG A 402 4.50 12.66 -17.23
CA ARG A 402 4.53 13.78 -18.19
C ARG A 402 5.14 15.05 -17.57
N HIS A 403 5.66 15.92 -18.43
CA HIS A 403 6.15 17.28 -18.12
C HIS A 403 7.30 17.42 -17.11
N VAL A 404 7.82 16.33 -16.55
CA VAL A 404 9.01 16.34 -15.69
C VAL A 404 10.33 16.48 -16.46
N HIS A 405 11.34 16.98 -15.75
CA HIS A 405 12.74 16.95 -16.12
C HIS A 405 13.49 15.89 -15.30
N PHE A 406 14.18 14.97 -15.97
CA PHE A 406 14.95 13.91 -15.33
C PHE A 406 16.39 14.34 -15.08
N TYR A 407 16.83 14.21 -13.83
CA TYR A 407 18.22 14.42 -13.39
C TYR A 407 18.75 13.13 -12.78
N LEU A 408 20.00 12.80 -13.11
CA LEU A 408 20.77 11.70 -12.54
C LEU A 408 22.07 12.26 -11.99
N GLU A 409 22.40 11.96 -10.73
CA GLU A 409 23.67 12.32 -10.12
C GLU A 409 24.39 11.05 -9.68
N GLY A 410 25.60 10.85 -10.22
CA GLY A 410 26.42 9.65 -9.97
C GLY A 410 27.63 9.93 -9.09
N TYR A 411 27.81 9.11 -8.07
CA TYR A 411 29.01 9.03 -7.22
C TYR A 411 29.72 7.71 -7.55
N TYR A 412 30.65 7.75 -8.49
CA TYR A 412 31.26 6.54 -9.06
C TYR A 412 32.16 5.82 -8.05
N ALA A 413 32.24 4.49 -8.11
CA ALA A 413 32.97 3.66 -7.15
C ALA A 413 34.47 4.01 -7.03
N TYR A 414 35.06 4.56 -8.09
CA TYR A 414 36.45 5.03 -8.15
C TYR A 414 36.66 6.50 -7.73
N ASP A 415 35.59 7.28 -7.53
CA ASP A 415 35.64 8.70 -7.12
C ASP A 415 34.38 9.08 -6.31
N GLN A 416 34.17 8.37 -5.20
CA GLN A 416 32.91 8.36 -4.43
C GLN A 416 32.55 9.71 -3.78
N PHE A 417 33.50 10.65 -3.70
CA PHE A 417 33.30 11.96 -3.09
C PHE A 417 32.94 13.05 -4.11
N LYS A 418 32.94 12.73 -5.41
CA LYS A 418 32.63 13.65 -6.51
C LYS A 418 31.26 13.33 -7.09
N ALA A 419 30.33 14.28 -6.96
CA ALA A 419 29.04 14.23 -7.65
C ALA A 419 29.23 14.49 -9.17
N ASN A 420 28.58 13.69 -10.00
CA ASN A 420 28.57 13.84 -11.46
C ASN A 420 27.10 13.99 -11.95
N PRO A 421 26.53 15.21 -11.89
CA PRO A 421 25.13 15.45 -12.27
C PRO A 421 24.93 15.60 -13.79
N VAL A 422 23.94 14.89 -14.31
CA VAL A 422 23.53 14.89 -15.73
C VAL A 422 22.02 15.10 -15.84
N LYS A 423 21.60 16.10 -16.63
CA LYS A 423 20.19 16.27 -17.04
C LYS A 423 19.95 15.54 -18.36
N LEU A 424 19.10 14.52 -18.35
CA LEU A 424 18.74 13.78 -19.55
C LEU A 424 17.49 14.40 -20.18
N ALA A 425 17.62 14.96 -21.39
CA ALA A 425 16.54 15.57 -22.14
C ALA A 425 15.81 14.55 -23.04
N ASP A 426 16.57 13.80 -23.83
CA ASP A 426 16.06 12.93 -24.91
C ASP A 426 16.06 11.46 -24.49
N ILE A 427 15.25 11.12 -23.48
CA ILE A 427 15.15 9.75 -22.95
C ILE A 427 14.38 8.85 -23.93
N ILE A 428 15.05 7.83 -24.44
CA ILE A 428 14.46 6.77 -25.26
C ILE A 428 14.05 5.62 -24.34
N TYR A 429 12.74 5.37 -24.18
CA TYR A 429 12.26 4.34 -23.27
C TYR A 429 12.77 2.93 -23.64
N GLY A 430 13.17 2.16 -22.61
CA GLY A 430 13.73 0.81 -22.75
C GLY A 430 15.20 0.77 -23.23
N LYS A 431 15.76 1.85 -23.76
CA LYS A 431 17.19 1.93 -24.09
C LYS A 431 18.02 1.95 -22.79
N PRO A 432 19.08 1.12 -22.67
CA PRO A 432 20.02 1.23 -21.56
C PRO A 432 20.85 2.53 -21.66
N ILE A 433 20.94 3.22 -20.52
CA ILE A 433 21.90 4.29 -20.23
C ILE A 433 23.04 3.60 -19.48
N PHE A 434 24.22 3.54 -20.08
CA PHE A 434 25.38 2.90 -19.45
C PHE A 434 26.05 3.87 -18.48
N VAL A 435 26.32 3.39 -17.26
CA VAL A 435 26.86 4.18 -16.16
C VAL A 435 27.94 3.38 -15.42
N PRO A 436 29.00 4.00 -14.84
CA PRO A 436 29.95 3.27 -14.02
C PRO A 436 29.29 2.66 -12.78
N PHE A 437 29.91 1.66 -12.16
CA PHE A 437 29.51 1.25 -10.81
C PHE A 437 29.66 2.42 -9.83
N GLY A 438 28.76 2.51 -8.85
CA GLY A 438 28.65 3.64 -7.93
C GLY A 438 27.25 3.81 -7.34
N HIS A 439 27.12 4.84 -6.51
CA HIS A 439 25.83 5.26 -5.94
C HIS A 439 25.17 6.31 -6.83
N TYR A 440 23.85 6.23 -7.00
CA TYR A 440 23.08 7.10 -7.89
C TYR A 440 21.84 7.70 -7.23
N ILE A 441 21.67 9.00 -7.46
CA ILE A 441 20.49 9.76 -7.07
C ILE A 441 19.73 10.15 -8.35
N ILE A 442 18.43 9.88 -8.39
CA ILE A 442 17.52 10.39 -9.42
C ILE A 442 16.58 11.41 -8.80
N GLU A 443 16.38 12.51 -9.53
CA GLU A 443 15.32 13.48 -9.26
C GLU A 443 14.44 13.69 -10.49
N LEU A 444 13.13 13.72 -10.28
CA LEU A 444 12.19 14.28 -11.25
C LEU A 444 11.77 15.66 -10.77
N ARG A 445 12.05 16.68 -11.60
CA ARG A 445 11.69 18.06 -11.31
C ARG A 445 10.58 18.56 -12.21
N GLU A 446 9.62 19.29 -11.66
CA GLU A 446 8.48 19.88 -12.37
C GLU A 446 8.53 21.41 -12.28
N LYS A 447 8.01 22.12 -13.29
CA LYS A 447 8.04 23.59 -13.31
C LYS A 447 6.83 24.20 -12.61
N THR A 448 6.95 24.34 -11.30
CA THR A 448 5.95 25.02 -10.47
C THR A 448 6.08 26.54 -10.62
N GLN A 449 4.95 27.23 -10.78
CA GLN A 449 4.88 28.69 -10.75
C GLN A 449 4.78 29.16 -9.28
N ILE A 450 5.63 30.11 -8.86
CA ILE A 450 5.58 30.60 -7.46
C ILE A 450 4.46 31.63 -7.31
N GLY A 451 3.29 31.16 -6.87
CA GLY A 451 2.09 31.98 -6.69
C GLY A 451 1.69 32.71 -7.99
N ASP A 452 1.25 33.95 -7.87
CA ASP A 452 0.89 34.79 -9.03
C ASP A 452 2.10 35.38 -9.78
N SER A 453 3.34 35.04 -9.40
CA SER A 453 4.54 35.57 -10.08
C SER A 453 4.75 34.89 -11.44
N GLN A 454 5.43 35.58 -12.37
CA GLN A 454 5.85 34.98 -13.64
C GLN A 454 7.08 34.05 -13.51
N THR A 455 7.51 33.78 -12.27
CA THR A 455 8.72 33.01 -11.97
C THR A 455 8.37 31.53 -11.79
N PHE A 456 8.93 30.69 -12.66
CA PHE A 456 8.88 29.23 -12.54
C PHE A 456 10.15 28.71 -11.87
N VAL A 457 10.01 27.70 -11.02
CA VAL A 457 11.13 26.98 -10.40
C VAL A 457 10.98 25.48 -10.67
N ASP A 458 12.10 24.81 -10.97
CA ASP A 458 12.19 23.35 -11.11
C ASP A 458 12.12 22.71 -9.71
N GLU A 459 10.91 22.40 -9.23
CA GLU A 459 10.62 21.79 -7.93
C GLU A 459 10.85 20.27 -7.97
N ILE A 460 11.57 19.69 -7.01
CA ILE A 460 11.78 18.24 -6.91
C ILE A 460 10.51 17.57 -6.38
N ARG A 461 9.85 16.77 -7.22
CA ARG A 461 8.59 16.07 -6.90
C ARG A 461 8.80 14.60 -6.52
N TYR A 462 9.93 14.02 -6.93
CA TYR A 462 10.29 12.61 -6.71
C TYR A 462 11.82 12.51 -6.57
N LYS A 463 12.30 11.79 -5.55
CA LYS A 463 13.72 11.50 -5.34
C LYS A 463 13.92 10.01 -5.07
N ARG A 464 14.88 9.36 -5.73
CA ARG A 464 15.18 7.94 -5.51
C ARG A 464 16.67 7.68 -5.56
N GLU A 465 17.16 6.98 -4.54
CA GLU A 465 18.56 6.61 -4.37
C GLU A 465 18.73 5.09 -4.57
N PHE A 466 19.82 4.67 -5.20
CA PHE A 466 20.15 3.25 -5.45
C PHE A 466 21.61 3.10 -5.90
N ASP A 467 22.17 1.91 -5.69
CA ASP A 467 23.49 1.55 -6.17
C ASP A 467 23.43 0.77 -7.49
N VAL A 468 24.48 0.92 -8.29
CA VAL A 468 24.78 0.08 -9.46
C VAL A 468 26.15 -0.54 -9.20
N ASN A 469 26.23 -1.86 -9.13
CA ASN A 469 27.44 -2.60 -8.73
C ASN A 469 27.48 -3.99 -9.39
N GLU A 470 28.43 -4.84 -8.98
CA GLU A 470 28.61 -6.18 -9.57
C GLU A 470 27.41 -7.12 -9.32
N GLU A 471 26.70 -6.98 -8.20
CA GLU A 471 25.47 -7.73 -7.88
C GLU A 471 24.23 -7.13 -8.56
N ARG A 472 24.25 -5.82 -8.82
CA ARG A 472 23.14 -5.04 -9.38
C ARG A 472 23.59 -4.23 -10.59
N LYS A 473 23.99 -4.94 -11.64
CA LYS A 473 24.44 -4.34 -12.92
C LYS A 473 23.32 -3.67 -13.72
N ALA A 474 22.06 -3.91 -13.35
CA ALA A 474 20.88 -3.40 -14.04
C ALA A 474 19.88 -2.75 -13.07
N VAL A 475 19.41 -1.55 -13.41
CA VAL A 475 18.35 -0.85 -12.67
C VAL A 475 17.27 -0.41 -13.65
N GLU A 476 16.06 -0.94 -13.50
CA GLU A 476 14.91 -0.57 -14.33
C GLU A 476 13.97 0.39 -13.58
N LEU A 477 13.50 1.42 -14.28
CA LEU A 477 12.73 2.53 -13.71
C LEU A 477 11.41 2.71 -14.45
N SER A 478 10.30 2.62 -13.71
CA SER A 478 8.94 2.74 -14.24
C SER A 478 8.11 3.67 -13.35
N ILE A 479 8.31 4.98 -13.52
CA ILE A 479 7.69 6.00 -12.66
C ILE A 479 6.41 6.51 -13.33
N LEU A 480 5.32 6.62 -12.56
CA LEU A 480 3.97 6.98 -13.00
C LEU A 480 3.56 8.35 -12.46
N ASP A 481 2.62 9.02 -13.11
CA ASP A 481 2.15 10.36 -12.72
C ASP A 481 1.55 10.39 -11.30
N ARG A 482 0.96 9.27 -10.83
CA ARG A 482 0.48 9.11 -9.44
C ARG A 482 1.64 9.10 -8.41
N ASP A 483 2.83 8.69 -8.82
CA ASP A 483 4.01 8.55 -7.97
C ASP A 483 4.66 9.93 -7.73
N LEU A 484 4.18 10.99 -8.40
CA LEU A 484 4.45 12.41 -8.08
C LEU A 484 3.41 13.02 -7.11
N GLN A 485 2.49 12.20 -6.61
CA GLN A 485 1.37 12.62 -5.75
C GLN A 485 1.29 11.81 -4.45
N HIS A 486 2.09 10.74 -4.32
CA HIS A 486 2.11 9.84 -3.17
C HIS A 486 3.56 9.45 -2.81
N PHE A 487 3.76 8.92 -1.62
CA PHE A 487 5.00 8.32 -1.15
C PHE A 487 4.72 7.02 -0.35
N PRO A 488 5.61 6.03 -0.40
CA PRO A 488 5.49 4.83 0.43
C PRO A 488 5.86 5.16 1.88
N ALA A 489 5.00 4.77 2.80
CA ALA A 489 5.10 5.04 4.23
C ALA A 489 5.08 3.73 5.04
N LYS A 490 6.01 3.61 5.99
CA LYS A 490 6.12 2.52 6.97
C LYS A 490 6.03 3.07 8.39
N ILE A 491 4.94 2.79 9.08
CA ILE A 491 4.61 3.42 10.36
C ILE A 491 4.35 2.35 11.42
N THR A 492 5.27 2.27 12.38
CA THR A 492 5.20 1.36 13.52
C THR A 492 4.87 2.13 14.80
N SER A 493 4.32 1.47 15.82
CA SER A 493 4.08 2.10 17.12
C SER A 493 4.19 1.15 18.29
N GLU A 494 4.38 1.71 19.47
CA GLU A 494 4.22 1.03 20.76
C GLU A 494 3.06 1.71 21.50
N PRO A 495 1.92 1.03 21.74
CA PRO A 495 1.64 -0.36 21.40
C PRO A 495 1.50 -0.58 19.89
N ASN A 496 1.69 -1.84 19.46
CA ASN A 496 1.24 -2.28 18.14
C ASN A 496 -0.30 -2.19 18.06
N ARG A 497 -0.83 -2.13 16.83
CA ARG A 497 -2.26 -2.01 16.51
C ARG A 497 -2.93 -0.74 17.01
N ALA A 498 -2.17 0.35 17.13
CA ALA A 498 -2.75 1.68 17.21
C ALA A 498 -3.45 2.00 15.88
N ILE A 499 -4.65 2.56 15.94
CA ILE A 499 -5.43 2.92 14.75
C ILE A 499 -4.81 4.17 14.14
N LEU A 500 -4.40 4.07 12.88
CA LEU A 500 -3.77 5.16 12.13
C LEU A 500 -4.82 5.94 11.34
N TYR A 501 -4.77 7.26 11.49
CA TYR A 501 -5.51 8.25 10.74
C TYR A 501 -4.56 9.24 10.06
N LEU A 502 -4.96 9.74 8.89
CA LEU A 502 -4.37 10.87 8.21
C LEU A 502 -5.51 11.85 7.89
N ASP A 503 -5.39 13.11 8.31
CA ASP A 503 -6.45 14.12 8.19
C ASP A 503 -7.83 13.65 8.71
N GLU A 504 -7.82 12.98 9.87
CA GLU A 504 -8.97 12.31 10.51
C GLU A 504 -9.65 11.18 9.66
N GLN A 505 -9.12 10.82 8.49
CA GLN A 505 -9.50 9.61 7.75
C GLN A 505 -8.69 8.39 8.25
N LYS A 506 -9.37 7.33 8.71
CA LYS A 506 -8.71 6.06 9.10
C LYS A 506 -8.03 5.43 7.88
N LEU A 507 -6.73 5.18 7.98
CA LEU A 507 -5.95 4.41 6.99
C LEU A 507 -5.80 2.93 7.38
N GLY A 508 -5.68 2.61 8.67
CA GLY A 508 -5.43 1.24 9.11
C GLY A 508 -5.13 1.08 10.59
N GLU A 509 -4.29 0.10 10.90
CA GLU A 509 -3.69 -0.15 12.22
C GLU A 509 -2.17 -0.33 12.04
N THR A 510 -1.37 -0.06 13.07
CA THR A 510 0.09 -0.25 13.04
C THR A 510 0.50 -1.71 13.33
N PRO A 511 1.62 -2.23 12.79
CA PRO A 511 2.44 -1.67 11.71
C PRO A 511 1.65 -1.44 10.42
N TYR A 512 1.79 -0.25 9.85
CA TYR A 512 1.19 0.14 8.58
C TYR A 512 2.27 0.23 7.51
N GLU A 513 2.03 -0.37 6.36
CA GLU A 513 2.82 -0.20 5.13
C GLU A 513 1.87 0.12 3.98
N GLY A 514 2.09 1.23 3.27
CA GLY A 514 1.21 1.68 2.18
C GLY A 514 1.60 3.03 1.59
N GLU A 515 0.88 3.47 0.57
CA GLU A 515 1.07 4.78 -0.07
C GLU A 515 0.27 5.87 0.67
N MET A 516 0.90 7.02 0.93
CA MET A 516 0.27 8.22 1.49
C MET A 516 0.37 9.40 0.52
N PRO A 517 -0.61 10.33 0.47
CA PRO A 517 -0.57 11.50 -0.41
C PRO A 517 0.55 12.48 -0.01
N LEU A 518 1.13 13.16 -0.99
CA LEU A 518 2.04 14.29 -0.79
C LEU A 518 1.27 15.58 -0.44
N GLY A 519 1.79 16.36 0.49
CA GLY A 519 1.15 17.57 1.00
C GLY A 519 1.57 17.89 2.44
N VAL A 520 0.71 18.66 3.12
CA VAL A 520 0.77 18.90 4.57
C VAL A 520 -0.45 18.25 5.18
N HIS A 521 -0.22 17.28 6.07
CA HIS A 521 -1.24 16.43 6.67
C HIS A 521 -1.11 16.40 8.19
N GLU A 522 -2.15 16.01 8.91
CA GLU A 522 -2.04 15.61 10.32
C GLU A 522 -2.08 14.08 10.44
N LEU A 523 -1.00 13.49 10.92
CA LEU A 523 -0.96 12.08 11.30
C LEU A 523 -1.44 11.92 12.74
N LYS A 524 -2.35 10.96 12.95
CA LYS A 524 -2.94 10.67 14.26
C LYS A 524 -2.95 9.17 14.55
N LEU A 525 -2.49 8.77 15.73
CA LEU A 525 -2.63 7.40 16.25
C LEU A 525 -3.56 7.39 17.46
N VAL A 526 -4.50 6.46 17.48
CA VAL A 526 -5.46 6.24 18.58
C VAL A 526 -5.31 4.80 19.09
N SER A 527 -5.15 4.61 20.40
CA SER A 527 -5.11 3.28 21.01
C SER A 527 -5.83 3.25 22.35
N GLU A 528 -6.57 2.17 22.60
CA GLU A 528 -7.23 1.89 23.87
C GLU A 528 -6.22 1.98 25.04
N GLY A 529 -6.47 2.85 26.02
CA GLY A 529 -5.58 3.05 27.18
C GLY A 529 -4.37 3.97 26.96
N PHE A 530 -4.27 4.67 25.82
CA PHE A 530 -3.20 5.63 25.53
C PHE A 530 -3.79 7.00 25.15
N PHE A 531 -3.01 8.06 25.35
CA PHE A 531 -3.33 9.37 24.79
C PHE A 531 -3.23 9.33 23.26
N ASP A 532 -4.21 9.92 22.56
CA ASP A 532 -4.14 10.19 21.13
C ASP A 532 -2.80 10.90 20.79
N TYR A 533 -2.00 10.29 19.93
CA TYR A 533 -0.82 10.95 19.35
C TYR A 533 -1.27 11.72 18.11
N LYS A 534 -0.85 12.98 17.99
CA LYS A 534 -1.02 13.83 16.80
C LYS A 534 0.32 14.47 16.44
N ALA A 535 0.66 14.48 15.15
CA ALA A 535 1.84 15.17 14.63
C ALA A 535 1.60 15.68 13.19
N PRO A 536 2.14 16.85 12.80
CA PRO A 536 2.14 17.29 11.42
C PRO A 536 3.07 16.41 10.58
N LEU A 537 2.65 16.10 9.36
CA LEU A 537 3.40 15.34 8.36
C LEU A 537 3.44 16.17 7.06
N GLU A 538 4.57 16.84 6.82
CA GLU A 538 4.82 17.60 5.60
C GLU A 538 5.74 16.81 4.67
N MET A 539 5.19 16.33 3.55
CA MET A 539 5.89 15.51 2.57
C MET A 539 5.74 16.13 1.18
N ARG A 540 6.78 16.83 0.74
CA ARG A 540 6.78 17.61 -0.53
C ARG A 540 7.22 16.81 -1.76
N MET A 541 7.89 15.69 -1.57
CA MET A 541 8.43 14.84 -2.64
C MET A 541 8.25 13.36 -2.29
N ASN A 542 8.11 12.51 -3.30
CA ASN A 542 8.13 11.06 -3.10
C ASN A 542 9.53 10.61 -2.69
N THR A 543 9.68 10.39 -1.39
CA THR A 543 10.80 9.74 -0.70
C THR A 543 10.18 8.78 0.32
N PRO A 544 10.66 7.53 0.46
CA PRO A 544 10.15 6.60 1.47
C PRO A 544 10.22 7.17 2.89
N PHE A 545 9.12 7.08 3.62
CA PHE A 545 8.99 7.59 4.98
C PHE A 545 8.87 6.44 5.98
N GLU A 546 9.84 6.27 6.87
CA GLU A 546 9.78 5.26 7.93
C GLU A 546 9.78 5.92 9.32
N THR A 547 8.92 5.46 10.23
CA THR A 547 8.88 5.96 11.60
C THR A 547 8.41 4.93 12.63
N LYS A 548 8.81 5.14 13.88
CA LYS A 548 8.36 4.40 15.07
C LYS A 548 7.87 5.38 16.13
N ILE A 549 6.60 5.23 16.52
CA ILE A 549 5.91 6.14 17.44
C ILE A 549 5.56 5.42 18.75
N THR A 550 6.28 5.71 19.84
CA THR A 550 5.91 5.23 21.18
C THR A 550 4.84 6.16 21.77
N MET A 551 3.62 5.66 21.93
CA MET A 551 2.48 6.37 22.51
C MET A 551 2.62 6.48 24.03
N LYS A 552 2.01 7.52 24.63
CA LYS A 552 2.02 7.72 26.08
C LYS A 552 0.76 7.13 26.71
N THR A 553 0.92 6.23 27.68
CA THR A 553 -0.16 5.73 28.52
C THR A 553 -0.69 6.87 29.41
N SER A 554 -1.99 6.91 29.69
CA SER A 554 -2.53 7.73 30.79
C SER A 554 -2.47 6.92 32.09
N ARG A 555 -2.51 7.59 33.25
CA ARG A 555 -2.53 6.92 34.56
C ARG A 555 -3.77 6.02 34.74
N VAL A 556 -4.89 6.35 34.08
CA VAL A 556 -6.09 5.49 34.02
C VAL A 556 -5.90 4.38 32.99
N GLY A 557 -5.25 4.70 31.88
CA GLY A 557 -4.89 3.80 30.79
C GLY A 557 -4.02 2.62 31.22
N GLU A 558 -3.13 2.80 32.21
CA GLU A 558 -2.39 1.71 32.86
C GLU A 558 -3.33 0.62 33.40
N PHE A 559 -4.39 1.00 34.12
CA PHE A 559 -5.41 0.08 34.63
C PHE A 559 -6.27 -0.53 33.52
N ILE A 560 -6.64 0.26 32.50
CA ILE A 560 -7.38 -0.22 31.31
C ILE A 560 -6.57 -1.30 30.58
N ASN A 561 -5.28 -1.07 30.34
CA ASN A 561 -4.38 -2.00 29.68
C ASN A 561 -4.16 -3.26 30.52
N LYS A 562 -3.91 -3.12 31.83
CA LYS A 562 -3.78 -4.28 32.71
C LYS A 562 -5.07 -5.10 32.79
N ALA A 563 -6.24 -4.46 32.82
CA ALA A 563 -7.53 -5.14 32.76
C ALA A 563 -7.77 -5.84 31.41
N LYS A 564 -7.28 -5.28 30.30
CA LYS A 564 -7.37 -5.89 28.96
C LYS A 564 -6.54 -7.18 28.88
N GLU A 565 -5.31 -7.19 29.41
CA GLU A 565 -4.50 -8.41 29.57
C GLU A 565 -5.23 -9.46 30.42
N LEU A 566 -5.72 -9.08 31.59
CA LEU A 566 -6.42 -9.98 32.52
C LEU A 566 -7.73 -10.54 31.92
N ARG A 567 -8.45 -9.75 31.11
CA ARG A 567 -9.64 -10.20 30.35
C ARG A 567 -9.30 -11.23 29.28
N LEU A 568 -8.17 -11.08 28.60
CA LEU A 568 -7.67 -12.07 27.64
C LEU A 568 -7.22 -13.37 28.33
N ALA A 569 -6.67 -13.28 29.54
CA ALA A 569 -6.37 -14.41 30.41
C ALA A 569 -7.60 -14.99 31.16
N ALA A 570 -8.82 -14.50 30.87
CA ALA A 570 -10.07 -14.84 31.56
C ALA A 570 -10.09 -14.60 33.09
N GLN A 571 -9.15 -13.83 33.63
CA GLN A 571 -9.06 -13.41 35.03
C GLN A 571 -10.02 -12.25 35.34
N TYR A 572 -11.32 -12.44 35.07
CA TYR A 572 -12.33 -11.36 35.09
C TYR A 572 -12.44 -10.64 36.44
N ASN A 573 -12.30 -11.34 37.57
CA ASN A 573 -12.28 -10.72 38.89
C ASN A 573 -11.13 -9.71 39.06
N GLU A 574 -9.93 -10.07 38.61
CA GLU A 574 -8.74 -9.21 38.70
C GLU A 574 -8.85 -8.03 37.73
N ALA A 575 -9.38 -8.27 36.52
CA ALA A 575 -9.68 -7.20 35.57
C ALA A 575 -10.71 -6.21 36.12
N ILE A 576 -11.79 -6.68 36.73
CA ILE A 576 -12.81 -5.84 37.40
C ILE A 576 -12.17 -5.01 38.50
N ASN A 577 -11.28 -5.59 39.32
CA ASN A 577 -10.56 -4.84 40.35
C ASN A 577 -9.69 -3.72 39.73
N GLN A 578 -8.89 -4.00 38.69
CA GLN A 578 -8.10 -2.97 38.00
C GLN A 578 -8.99 -1.84 37.45
N LEU A 579 -10.09 -2.18 36.79
CA LEU A 579 -11.05 -1.22 36.23
C LEU A 579 -11.69 -0.34 37.33
N ILE A 580 -12.03 -0.93 38.48
CA ILE A 580 -12.57 -0.19 39.63
C ILE A 580 -11.53 0.73 40.27
N GLU A 581 -10.25 0.33 40.38
CA GLU A 581 -9.20 1.25 40.83
C GLU A 581 -8.99 2.41 39.82
N GLY A 582 -9.05 2.13 38.52
CA GLY A 582 -9.00 3.15 37.46
C GLY A 582 -10.11 4.20 37.56
N LEU A 583 -11.34 3.80 37.95
CA LEU A 583 -12.46 4.72 38.18
C LEU A 583 -12.30 5.63 39.41
N LYS A 584 -11.40 5.31 40.36
CA LYS A 584 -11.14 6.14 41.56
C LYS A 584 -10.14 7.27 41.33
N LEU A 585 -9.58 7.36 40.12
CA LEU A 585 -8.69 8.44 39.71
C LEU A 585 -9.53 9.64 39.23
N ASP A 586 -9.29 10.13 38.02
CA ASP A 586 -10.14 11.13 37.36
C ASP A 586 -10.19 10.80 35.86
N PRO A 587 -11.00 9.80 35.45
CA PRO A 587 -11.07 9.32 34.07
C PRO A 587 -11.88 10.26 33.18
N SER A 588 -11.34 10.59 32.00
CA SER A 588 -12.10 11.31 30.97
C SER A 588 -13.36 10.53 30.56
N ASP A 589 -14.39 11.20 30.01
CA ASP A 589 -15.62 10.52 29.59
C ASP A 589 -15.39 9.41 28.54
N LYS A 590 -14.29 9.48 27.77
CA LYS A 590 -13.82 8.40 26.89
C LYS A 590 -13.31 7.21 27.70
N GLU A 591 -12.32 7.40 28.56
CA GLU A 591 -11.75 6.33 29.40
C GLU A 591 -12.80 5.70 30.33
N LYS A 592 -13.67 6.53 30.92
CA LYS A 592 -14.78 6.13 31.78
C LYS A 592 -15.79 5.25 31.04
N SER A 593 -16.20 5.65 29.84
CA SER A 593 -17.09 4.84 28.99
C SER A 593 -16.43 3.53 28.54
N GLN A 594 -15.12 3.56 28.25
CA GLN A 594 -14.35 2.36 27.93
C GLN A 594 -14.26 1.40 29.13
N ILE A 595 -14.00 1.92 30.34
CA ILE A 595 -13.96 1.14 31.57
C ILE A 595 -15.33 0.50 31.83
N HIS A 596 -16.42 1.28 31.73
CA HIS A 596 -17.77 0.76 31.88
C HIS A 596 -18.08 -0.34 30.85
N LEU A 597 -17.65 -0.19 29.59
CA LEU A 597 -17.81 -1.26 28.57
C LEU A 597 -17.05 -2.54 28.99
N PHE A 598 -15.80 -2.41 29.44
CA PHE A 598 -14.99 -3.56 29.89
C PHE A 598 -15.51 -4.19 31.19
N LEU A 599 -16.11 -3.42 32.10
CA LEU A 599 -16.81 -3.94 33.27
C LEU A 599 -18.07 -4.70 32.85
N GLY A 600 -18.89 -4.13 31.96
CA GLY A 600 -20.10 -4.77 31.42
C GLY A 600 -19.81 -6.13 30.79
N ASP A 601 -18.82 -6.19 29.89
CA ASP A 601 -18.34 -7.43 29.30
C ASP A 601 -17.83 -8.44 30.35
N SER A 602 -17.08 -7.99 31.36
CA SER A 602 -16.48 -8.88 32.37
C SER A 602 -17.54 -9.50 33.27
N TYR A 603 -18.53 -8.72 33.70
CA TYR A 603 -19.69 -9.23 34.42
C TYR A 603 -20.57 -10.14 33.55
N TYR A 604 -20.71 -9.85 32.25
CA TYR A 604 -21.41 -10.73 31.30
C TYR A 604 -20.72 -12.10 31.19
N MET A 605 -19.39 -12.14 31.05
CA MET A 605 -18.63 -13.40 31.02
C MET A 605 -18.71 -14.18 32.34
N MET A 606 -18.96 -13.51 33.46
CA MET A 606 -19.23 -14.12 34.77
C MET A 606 -20.72 -14.49 34.98
N ASN A 607 -21.59 -14.31 33.98
CA ASN A 607 -23.04 -14.48 34.05
C ASN A 607 -23.76 -13.56 35.07
N ASN A 608 -23.11 -12.48 35.51
CA ASN A 608 -23.69 -11.45 36.38
C ASN A 608 -24.41 -10.39 35.51
N PHE A 609 -25.55 -10.79 34.96
CA PHE A 609 -26.30 -10.01 33.98
C PHE A 609 -26.84 -8.68 34.52
N ASP A 610 -27.13 -8.61 35.83
CA ASP A 610 -27.59 -7.37 36.47
C ASP A 610 -26.50 -6.29 36.48
N GLN A 611 -25.28 -6.64 36.93
CA GLN A 611 -24.15 -5.71 36.87
C GLN A 611 -23.72 -5.42 35.43
N ALA A 612 -23.74 -6.42 34.54
CA ALA A 612 -23.43 -6.23 33.14
C ALA A 612 -24.34 -5.17 32.49
N SER A 613 -25.65 -5.22 32.76
CA SER A 613 -26.62 -4.24 32.27
C SER A 613 -26.32 -2.83 32.74
N VAL A 614 -26.06 -2.66 34.04
CA VAL A 614 -25.75 -1.35 34.64
C VAL A 614 -24.51 -0.73 33.99
N TYR A 615 -23.44 -1.50 33.83
CA TYR A 615 -22.20 -0.97 33.25
C TYR A 615 -22.31 -0.73 31.73
N PHE A 616 -23.07 -1.53 30.98
CA PHE A 616 -23.33 -1.20 29.57
C PHE A 616 -24.20 0.07 29.42
N GLU A 617 -25.19 0.31 30.28
CA GLU A 617 -25.91 1.60 30.28
C GLU A 617 -24.98 2.78 30.62
N GLN A 618 -24.07 2.62 31.57
CA GLN A 618 -23.07 3.65 31.91
C GLN A 618 -21.97 3.83 30.84
N ALA A 619 -21.79 2.89 29.91
CA ALA A 619 -20.86 3.00 28.80
C ALA A 619 -21.39 3.82 27.61
N LYS A 620 -22.72 4.09 27.57
CA LYS A 620 -23.39 4.86 26.50
C LYS A 620 -23.17 6.37 26.59
N ILE A 621 -22.40 6.87 27.56
CA ILE A 621 -22.09 8.30 27.73
C ILE A 621 -21.27 8.85 26.55
N ASN A 622 -20.32 8.06 26.03
CA ASN A 622 -19.52 8.43 24.85
C ASN A 622 -19.99 7.66 23.60
N LEU A 623 -20.23 8.40 22.51
CA LEU A 623 -20.72 7.88 21.23
C LEU A 623 -19.79 6.82 20.61
N GLU A 624 -18.48 6.88 20.86
CA GLU A 624 -17.48 5.91 20.40
C GLU A 624 -17.75 4.49 20.90
N PHE A 625 -18.36 4.35 22.09
CA PHE A 625 -18.69 3.06 22.70
C PHE A 625 -20.20 2.74 22.67
N TYR A 626 -21.06 3.70 22.34
CA TYR A 626 -22.52 3.59 22.42
C TYR A 626 -23.09 2.31 21.77
N TYR A 627 -22.80 2.07 20.48
CA TYR A 627 -23.34 0.89 19.78
C TYR A 627 -22.73 -0.44 20.26
N ARG A 628 -21.50 -0.40 20.79
CA ARG A 628 -20.83 -1.58 21.37
C ARG A 628 -21.45 -1.95 22.72
N ALA A 629 -21.83 -0.94 23.50
CA ALA A 629 -22.59 -1.10 24.74
C ALA A 629 -24.05 -1.53 24.50
N GLN A 630 -24.74 -0.97 23.49
CA GLN A 630 -26.05 -1.46 23.06
C GLN A 630 -25.98 -2.94 22.62
N LEU A 631 -24.94 -3.36 21.90
CA LEU A 631 -24.74 -4.79 21.58
C LEU A 631 -24.54 -5.64 22.85
N GLY A 632 -23.84 -5.13 23.86
CA GLY A 632 -23.74 -5.73 25.20
C GLY A 632 -25.11 -5.93 25.87
N LEU A 633 -25.97 -4.90 25.87
CA LEU A 633 -27.33 -4.97 26.40
C LEU A 633 -28.20 -5.96 25.61
N ALA A 634 -28.05 -6.05 24.29
CA ALA A 634 -28.73 -7.05 23.48
C ALA A 634 -28.28 -8.48 23.83
N ARG A 635 -26.98 -8.70 24.12
CA ARG A 635 -26.45 -9.99 24.61
C ARG A 635 -27.04 -10.36 25.98
N VAL A 636 -27.08 -9.40 26.91
CA VAL A 636 -27.68 -9.62 28.25
C VAL A 636 -29.16 -9.97 28.14
N ASN A 637 -29.94 -9.20 27.38
CA ASN A 637 -31.37 -9.50 27.21
C ASN A 637 -31.61 -10.86 26.51
N ASN A 638 -30.72 -11.28 25.60
CA ASN A 638 -30.77 -12.63 25.00
C ASN A 638 -30.50 -13.72 26.06
N ALA A 639 -29.45 -13.56 26.88
CA ALA A 639 -29.10 -14.50 27.95
C ALA A 639 -30.19 -14.63 29.03
N LEU A 640 -30.91 -13.53 29.31
CA LEU A 640 -32.09 -13.50 30.19
C LEU A 640 -33.37 -14.03 29.52
N GLY A 641 -33.30 -14.56 28.29
CA GLY A 641 -34.45 -15.09 27.54
C GLY A 641 -35.40 -14.03 26.97
N LYS A 642 -35.09 -12.74 27.14
CA LYS A 642 -35.93 -11.60 26.75
C LYS A 642 -35.76 -11.23 25.27
N LYS A 643 -36.02 -12.19 24.38
CA LYS A 643 -35.80 -12.07 22.93
C LYS A 643 -36.27 -10.75 22.30
N ASN A 644 -37.44 -10.24 22.69
CA ASN A 644 -37.98 -9.01 22.09
C ASN A 644 -37.22 -7.75 22.54
N GLU A 645 -36.82 -7.65 23.81
CA GLU A 645 -35.96 -6.56 24.33
C GLU A 645 -34.56 -6.61 23.69
N ALA A 646 -34.02 -7.81 23.52
CA ALA A 646 -32.76 -8.02 22.81
C ALA A 646 -32.82 -7.58 21.34
N LEU A 647 -33.89 -7.95 20.62
CA LEU A 647 -34.11 -7.53 19.23
C LEU A 647 -34.31 -6.01 19.10
N SER A 648 -35.03 -5.35 20.00
CA SER A 648 -35.22 -3.89 19.92
C SER A 648 -33.92 -3.11 20.05
N VAL A 649 -33.03 -3.53 20.96
CA VAL A 649 -31.71 -2.90 21.11
C VAL A 649 -30.78 -3.26 19.94
N LEU A 650 -30.80 -4.52 19.49
CA LEU A 650 -29.93 -4.97 18.41
C LEU A 650 -30.23 -4.30 17.06
N ILE A 651 -31.50 -4.00 16.78
CA ILE A 651 -31.92 -3.31 15.55
C ILE A 651 -31.31 -1.91 15.48
N GLU A 652 -31.16 -1.20 16.60
CA GLU A 652 -30.48 0.09 16.64
C GLU A 652 -29.01 -0.01 16.21
N VAL A 653 -28.29 -1.04 16.70
CA VAL A 653 -26.90 -1.33 16.28
C VAL A 653 -26.84 -1.69 14.79
N MET A 654 -27.75 -2.54 14.31
CA MET A 654 -27.78 -3.00 12.91
C MET A 654 -28.16 -1.91 11.89
N LEU A 655 -28.80 -0.82 12.33
CA LEU A 655 -29.16 0.31 11.46
C LEU A 655 -28.08 1.40 11.38
N ASN A 656 -27.19 1.49 12.37
CA ASN A 656 -26.24 2.60 12.52
C ASN A 656 -24.75 2.19 12.44
N THR A 657 -24.45 0.91 12.25
CA THR A 657 -23.09 0.40 12.01
C THR A 657 -22.87 0.14 10.52
N LYS A 658 -21.67 0.42 10.00
CA LYS A 658 -21.35 0.19 8.58
C LYS A 658 -21.10 -1.29 8.34
N GLU A 659 -21.49 -1.79 7.17
CA GLU A 659 -21.39 -3.22 6.85
C GLU A 659 -19.97 -3.81 6.92
N THR A 660 -18.95 -2.94 6.80
CA THR A 660 -17.51 -3.21 6.86
C THR A 660 -16.93 -3.17 8.28
N GLU A 661 -17.68 -2.72 9.29
CA GLU A 661 -17.22 -2.65 10.68
C GLU A 661 -17.41 -4.00 11.38
N PRO A 662 -16.43 -4.50 12.17
CA PRO A 662 -16.56 -5.78 12.88
C PRO A 662 -17.82 -5.88 13.75
N LEU A 663 -18.24 -4.75 14.33
CA LEU A 663 -19.44 -4.63 15.15
C LEU A 663 -20.73 -4.99 14.39
N ALA A 664 -20.83 -4.68 13.10
CA ALA A 664 -21.95 -5.10 12.26
C ALA A 664 -21.94 -6.63 12.04
N GLY A 665 -20.77 -7.24 11.93
CA GLY A 665 -20.59 -8.70 11.91
C GLY A 665 -21.05 -9.36 13.22
N GLU A 666 -20.61 -8.83 14.36
CA GLU A 666 -21.05 -9.31 15.69
C GLU A 666 -22.57 -9.17 15.88
N ALA A 667 -23.16 -8.03 15.47
CA ALA A 667 -24.59 -7.78 15.54
C ALA A 667 -25.41 -8.74 14.66
N ARG A 668 -24.99 -8.96 13.41
CA ARG A 668 -25.59 -9.96 12.51
C ARG A 668 -25.49 -11.38 13.06
N SER A 669 -24.43 -11.71 13.82
CA SER A 669 -24.27 -13.01 14.48
C SER A 669 -25.29 -13.19 15.61
N LEU A 670 -25.43 -12.20 16.50
CA LEU A 670 -26.44 -12.22 17.57
C LEU A 670 -27.88 -12.25 16.99
N PHE A 671 -28.13 -11.55 15.88
CA PHE A 671 -29.42 -11.58 15.19
C PHE A 671 -29.80 -12.99 14.73
N LYS A 672 -28.84 -13.74 14.15
CA LYS A 672 -29.04 -15.14 13.78
C LYS A 672 -29.34 -16.03 14.98
N GLN A 673 -28.73 -15.78 16.14
CA GLN A 673 -29.01 -16.52 17.38
C GLN A 673 -30.41 -16.21 17.94
N LEU A 674 -30.84 -14.94 17.90
CA LEU A 674 -32.18 -14.51 18.34
C LEU A 674 -33.29 -15.00 17.40
N SER A 675 -33.00 -15.15 16.10
CA SER A 675 -34.00 -15.40 15.06
C SER A 675 -33.60 -16.48 14.03
N PRO A 676 -33.19 -17.69 14.44
CA PRO A 676 -32.51 -18.68 13.58
C PRO A 676 -33.38 -19.30 12.47
N LEU A 677 -34.70 -19.14 12.56
CA LEU A 677 -35.67 -19.64 11.56
C LEU A 677 -36.71 -18.59 11.16
N LYS A 678 -36.51 -17.32 11.54
CA LYS A 678 -37.51 -16.24 11.43
C LYS A 678 -36.85 -14.94 10.99
N SER A 679 -37.55 -14.20 10.15
CA SER A 679 -37.10 -12.93 9.58
C SER A 679 -37.79 -11.77 10.30
N VAL A 680 -37.09 -10.65 10.40
CA VAL A 680 -37.51 -9.50 11.21
C VAL A 680 -37.63 -8.28 10.33
N ILE A 681 -38.84 -7.70 10.24
CA ILE A 681 -39.03 -6.40 9.61
C ILE A 681 -39.09 -5.32 10.71
N PHE A 682 -38.29 -4.27 10.55
CA PHE A 682 -38.45 -3.02 11.29
C PHE A 682 -39.14 -1.99 10.39
N ILE A 683 -40.24 -1.40 10.86
CA ILE A 683 -41.05 -0.45 10.08
C ILE A 683 -41.07 0.90 10.78
N THR A 684 -40.65 1.95 10.08
CA THR A 684 -40.77 3.35 10.51
C THR A 684 -41.54 4.15 9.47
N THR A 685 -42.23 5.21 9.92
CA THR A 685 -42.88 6.16 9.02
C THR A 685 -42.61 7.59 9.43
N GLU A 686 -42.66 8.47 8.44
CA GLU A 686 -42.70 9.92 8.64
C GLU A 686 -44.01 10.46 8.05
N PRO A 687 -44.89 11.11 8.85
CA PRO A 687 -44.86 11.13 10.31
C PRO A 687 -45.05 9.73 10.94
N SER A 688 -44.61 9.58 12.18
CA SER A 688 -44.72 8.37 12.98
C SER A 688 -46.18 8.07 13.39
N ALA A 689 -46.41 6.97 14.11
CA ALA A 689 -47.73 6.51 14.55
C ALA A 689 -48.74 6.32 13.41
N ALA A 690 -48.32 5.60 12.37
CA ALA A 690 -49.19 5.04 11.33
C ALA A 690 -49.64 3.62 11.72
N THR A 691 -50.80 3.21 11.23
CA THR A 691 -51.32 1.84 11.36
C THR A 691 -50.74 0.98 10.23
N VAL A 692 -50.32 -0.25 10.55
CA VAL A 692 -49.73 -1.18 9.57
C VAL A 692 -50.62 -2.42 9.43
N PHE A 693 -50.78 -2.89 8.20
CA PHE A 693 -51.41 -4.15 7.85
C PHE A 693 -50.38 -5.04 7.15
N ILE A 694 -50.36 -6.33 7.48
CA ILE A 694 -49.49 -7.33 6.88
C ILE A 694 -50.37 -8.40 6.24
N ASN A 695 -50.29 -8.53 4.91
CA ASN A 695 -51.19 -9.36 4.10
C ASN A 695 -52.67 -9.09 4.48
N SER A 696 -53.02 -7.79 4.50
CA SER A 696 -54.32 -7.23 4.87
C SER A 696 -54.85 -7.56 6.28
N ARG A 697 -53.99 -8.04 7.20
CA ARG A 697 -54.29 -8.15 8.63
C ARG A 697 -53.66 -7.00 9.40
N ALA A 698 -54.47 -6.24 10.15
CA ALA A 698 -53.96 -5.13 10.96
C ALA A 698 -53.03 -5.64 12.07
N VAL A 699 -51.95 -4.91 12.33
CA VAL A 699 -51.06 -5.13 13.48
C VAL A 699 -51.44 -4.15 14.60
N SER A 700 -51.36 -4.60 15.85
CA SER A 700 -51.84 -3.86 17.03
C SER A 700 -51.00 -2.62 17.39
N GLN A 701 -49.68 -2.69 17.19
CA GLN A 701 -48.75 -1.58 17.41
C GLN A 701 -48.68 -0.67 16.18
N LYS A 702 -48.52 0.64 16.40
CA LYS A 702 -48.26 1.64 15.37
C LYS A 702 -46.75 1.89 15.19
N THR A 703 -46.36 2.44 14.05
CA THR A 703 -44.94 2.76 13.76
C THR A 703 -44.34 3.78 14.73
N PRO A 704 -43.04 3.68 15.10
CA PRO A 704 -42.09 2.64 14.72
C PRO A 704 -42.37 1.29 15.41
N MET A 705 -42.10 0.18 14.72
CA MET A 705 -42.44 -1.16 15.22
C MET A 705 -41.53 -2.27 14.65
N ILE A 706 -41.52 -3.41 15.35
CA ILE A 706 -40.73 -4.61 15.02
C ILE A 706 -41.69 -5.79 14.79
N LEU A 707 -41.50 -6.53 13.70
CA LEU A 707 -42.23 -7.76 13.37
C LEU A 707 -41.26 -8.94 13.39
N SER A 708 -41.17 -9.65 14.52
CA SER A 708 -40.06 -10.57 14.84
C SER A 708 -40.27 -12.06 14.54
N GLU A 709 -41.44 -12.46 14.02
CA GLU A 709 -41.80 -13.88 13.79
C GLU A 709 -42.25 -14.20 12.35
N LEU A 710 -41.80 -13.40 11.37
CA LEU A 710 -42.15 -13.63 9.97
C LEU A 710 -41.38 -14.82 9.41
N SER A 711 -42.04 -15.64 8.59
CA SER A 711 -41.39 -16.73 7.86
C SER A 711 -40.77 -16.21 6.56
N LEU A 712 -40.04 -17.03 5.82
CA LEU A 712 -39.70 -16.72 4.43
C LEU A 712 -40.98 -16.64 3.58
N GLY A 713 -40.99 -15.78 2.55
CA GLY A 713 -42.13 -15.61 1.65
C GLY A 713 -42.41 -14.17 1.24
N ASN A 714 -43.51 -13.96 0.51
CA ASN A 714 -43.94 -12.64 0.05
C ASN A 714 -44.90 -11.97 1.05
N TYR A 715 -44.62 -10.72 1.37
CA TYR A 715 -45.41 -9.89 2.27
C TYR A 715 -45.82 -8.58 1.59
N LEU A 716 -47.12 -8.28 1.65
CA LEU A 716 -47.68 -6.98 1.37
C LEU A 716 -47.82 -6.22 2.69
N ILE A 717 -47.12 -5.10 2.81
CA ILE A 717 -47.17 -4.19 3.95
C ILE A 717 -47.99 -2.98 3.52
N GLU A 718 -49.16 -2.79 4.11
CA GLU A 718 -50.03 -1.64 3.83
C GLU A 718 -49.96 -0.67 5.01
N ILE A 719 -49.72 0.61 4.75
CA ILE A 719 -49.46 1.62 5.78
C ILE A 719 -50.48 2.73 5.63
N GLN A 720 -51.22 3.01 6.71
CA GLN A 720 -52.35 3.94 6.74
C GLN A 720 -52.21 4.96 7.86
N LYS A 721 -52.49 6.22 7.56
CA LYS A 721 -52.59 7.30 8.56
C LYS A 721 -53.65 8.30 8.09
N GLN A 722 -54.50 8.78 9.00
CA GLN A 722 -55.56 9.74 8.68
C GLN A 722 -54.97 11.02 8.05
N GLY A 723 -55.49 11.41 6.87
CA GLY A 723 -55.00 12.55 6.08
C GLY A 723 -53.76 12.26 5.22
N TYR A 724 -53.35 10.99 5.11
CA TYR A 724 -52.22 10.55 4.31
C TYR A 724 -52.60 9.35 3.44
N GLN A 725 -52.10 9.35 2.21
CA GLN A 725 -52.39 8.34 1.22
C GLN A 725 -51.90 6.97 1.71
N THR A 726 -52.74 5.94 1.55
CA THR A 726 -52.35 4.56 1.87
C THR A 726 -51.18 4.14 0.97
N GLN A 727 -50.06 3.77 1.57
CA GLN A 727 -48.90 3.26 0.83
C GLN A 727 -48.78 1.75 0.99
N GLN A 728 -48.34 1.08 -0.07
CA GLN A 728 -48.11 -0.36 -0.10
C GLN A 728 -46.65 -0.67 -0.43
N VAL A 729 -45.98 -1.41 0.45
CA VAL A 729 -44.61 -1.91 0.26
C VAL A 729 -44.65 -3.43 0.14
N LYS A 730 -44.11 -3.97 -0.97
CA LYS A 730 -43.96 -5.41 -1.16
C LYS A 730 -42.54 -5.82 -0.76
N LYS A 731 -42.41 -6.85 0.08
CA LYS A 731 -41.12 -7.46 0.44
C LYS A 731 -41.18 -8.97 0.23
N ASN A 732 -40.15 -9.51 -0.41
CA ASN A 732 -39.84 -10.93 -0.34
C ASN A 732 -38.83 -11.10 0.81
N LEU A 733 -39.16 -11.95 1.79
CA LEU A 733 -38.27 -12.32 2.89
C LEU A 733 -37.63 -13.67 2.60
N LYS A 734 -36.30 -13.74 2.77
CA LYS A 734 -35.54 -14.99 2.90
C LYS A 734 -35.65 -15.51 4.33
N LEU A 735 -34.97 -16.62 4.63
CA LEU A 735 -34.84 -17.14 5.99
C LEU A 735 -33.83 -16.30 6.80
N THR A 736 -34.19 -15.92 8.03
CA THR A 736 -33.32 -15.16 8.96
C THR A 736 -32.75 -13.88 8.35
N GLU A 737 -33.63 -13.13 7.69
CA GLU A 737 -33.32 -11.84 7.07
C GLU A 737 -33.80 -10.69 7.97
N PHE A 738 -32.97 -9.67 8.15
CA PHE A 738 -33.39 -8.39 8.73
C PHE A 738 -33.72 -7.42 7.59
N VAL A 739 -34.89 -6.77 7.65
CA VAL A 739 -35.32 -5.82 6.62
C VAL A 739 -35.84 -4.53 7.27
N SER A 740 -35.20 -3.41 6.93
CA SER A 740 -35.73 -2.08 7.25
C SER A 740 -36.75 -1.63 6.21
N VAL A 741 -37.84 -1.00 6.66
CA VAL A 741 -38.90 -0.39 5.85
C VAL A 741 -39.17 1.00 6.41
N GLN A 742 -38.53 2.00 5.81
CA GLN A 742 -38.71 3.41 6.14
C GLN A 742 -39.62 4.05 5.10
N VAL A 743 -40.67 4.76 5.53
CA VAL A 743 -41.75 5.23 4.64
C VAL A 743 -42.22 6.64 4.99
N THR A 744 -41.84 7.63 4.17
CA THR A 744 -42.42 8.98 4.24
C THR A 744 -43.79 9.00 3.55
N LEU A 745 -44.83 9.28 4.32
CA LEU A 745 -46.22 9.26 3.90
C LEU A 745 -46.59 10.56 3.19
N THR A 746 -47.25 10.43 2.04
CA THR A 746 -47.73 11.58 1.25
C THR A 746 -49.09 12.03 1.78
N PRO A 747 -49.31 13.33 2.10
CA PRO A 747 -50.64 13.83 2.45
C PRO A 747 -51.68 13.53 1.37
N GLU A 748 -52.93 13.32 1.78
CA GLU A 748 -54.07 13.32 0.87
C GLU A 748 -54.31 14.74 0.36
N LYS A 749 -54.64 14.88 -0.93
CA LYS A 749 -55.08 16.17 -1.47
C LYS A 749 -56.55 16.36 -1.07
N LEU A 750 -56.80 17.43 -0.32
CA LEU A 750 -58.13 17.96 0.00
C LEU A 750 -58.84 18.47 -1.28
#